data_AF-A0A9D5PFG5-F1
#
_entry.id   AF-A0A9D5PFG5-F1
#
_cell.length_a   1.000
_cell.length_b   1.000
_cell.length_c   1.000
_cell.angle_alpha   90.00
_cell.angle_beta   90.00
_cell.angle_gamma   90.00
#
_symmetry.space_group_name_H-M   'P 1'
#
loop_
_entity.id
_entity.type
_entity.pdbx_description
1 polymer ?
#
loop_
_entity_poly.entity_id
_entity_poly.type
_entity_poly.pdbx_seq_one_letter_code
_entity_poly.pdbx_strand_id
1 'polypeptide(L)'
;MNKRVNILFFATFLSASNLSATRQMEALDRGLHAVKTDNGVFVSWRFLGTDNKSTAFNIYRDGTLVNAQPITGATNLLDNAGSASSSYVVKTVENGKEVESSDVCRPWSSWWKSIQLSRPSNGTGGCSYTPNDMSVGDADGDGKYELFVKWDPSNAQDNSKSGTTGNVYLDCYKLDGTMLWRIDLGQNIRAGAHYTQFQVYDYDGDGKCEVVMKTAPGTKDGTGKYVLMGNDNPNANYRNSDGYILSGPEYLTIFNGLSGAEINTVAYNPGRGTVSSWGDKYGNRVDRFLACTAYLDGQHPSVVMCRGYYTRSTIAAYDFIDGKLVQRWFHDSPTSGQGAYGEGFHNVSVADVDNDGFDEIIYGSATIDHDGRLYSRTGYGHGDAMHVSRMFPDDNDFYGWFVHEDKGSAYGYELRNLRTNNVVFGKKTGTDVGRGFAADVDPDNPGFEFCSAADGYYYNKAGQQVGSRSSANFRLYWDGDLQDEIFDGQGTGATISKYNPSSKKQENMVVLGSYGNGSSCNSTKSTPCLIADILGDWREEVILYDANDPSKINIYTTTIETKYRLFTPMHDYVYRLGVAWQNTSYNQPPHLSNYIGGGVDNIAQPDIYVAGEVVKREPVRRVFNRGAENSDWNDAGNWIGGVLPTGIDTAEITNGEVDINGNYDQRIEFTNDGKLRVRGNSSLSDVEINNGGISVASSTQLFELTIGKLEIDGDASVSVGKSSDHHLTLKGGEIVGDGDVIKKNVGTLDIDMDAKMFTGKYIVDEGILNLNSENSIGLSGAEVKTGAILVNNANNTTDMIVVSENSSVVLNADLTVNYVTIINNDGEERHLSAGIYTSADFDWLQGDKTLKVVVGVDQTGVEQITYAEGISVYPNPANDMISVYVDGAIYPNAIVVVTDVTGKDRIISKMSNSIDVSTLTPGIYMLRVEIGNRFYYEKLTIR
;
A
#
# COMPACT_ATOMS: atom_id res chain seq x y z
N MET A 1 77.59 -9.46 9.77
CA MET A 1 76.84 -8.32 9.19
C MET A 1 76.31 -8.73 7.83
N ASN A 2 74.98 -8.74 7.67
CA ASN A 2 74.25 -8.35 6.46
C ASN A 2 72.76 -8.69 6.70
N LYS A 3 72.00 -7.68 7.14
CA LYS A 3 70.54 -7.73 7.28
C LYS A 3 69.92 -7.28 5.96
N ARG A 4 69.02 -8.10 5.40
CA ARG A 4 68.05 -7.68 4.39
C ARG A 4 66.73 -7.40 5.10
N VAL A 5 66.18 -6.20 4.87
CA VAL A 5 64.85 -5.78 5.31
C VAL A 5 63.95 -5.85 4.08
N ASN A 6 62.91 -6.68 4.12
CA ASN A 6 61.79 -6.65 3.18
C ASN A 6 60.68 -5.81 3.80
N ILE A 7 60.22 -4.81 3.06
CA ILE A 7 59.10 -3.93 3.41
C ILE A 7 57.81 -4.63 2.97
N LEU A 8 56.90 -4.83 3.92
CA LEU A 8 55.56 -5.41 3.72
C LEU A 8 54.59 -4.27 3.39
N PHE A 9 53.91 -4.34 2.25
CA PHE A 9 52.77 -3.48 1.91
C PHE A 9 51.53 -3.99 2.67
N PHE A 10 50.95 -3.17 3.52
CA PHE A 10 49.61 -3.40 4.08
C PHE A 10 48.57 -2.89 3.06
N ALA A 11 47.83 -3.79 2.44
CA ALA A 11 46.59 -3.46 1.75
C ALA A 11 45.46 -3.54 2.78
N THR A 12 44.91 -2.39 3.18
CA THR A 12 43.65 -2.32 3.91
C THR A 12 42.51 -2.61 2.96
N PHE A 13 41.95 -3.82 3.05
CA PHE A 13 40.62 -4.11 2.53
C PHE A 13 39.60 -3.34 3.39
N LEU A 14 38.99 -2.29 2.84
CA LEU A 14 37.67 -1.88 3.32
C LEU A 14 36.68 -2.91 2.79
N SER A 15 36.31 -3.87 3.64
CA SER A 15 35.04 -4.58 3.47
C SER A 15 33.93 -3.55 3.67
N ALA A 16 33.26 -3.14 2.59
CA ALA A 16 31.93 -2.57 2.72
C ALA A 16 31.07 -3.65 3.38
N SER A 17 30.69 -3.43 4.64
CA SER A 17 29.61 -4.18 5.25
C SER A 17 28.34 -3.81 4.50
N ASN A 18 27.87 -4.69 3.61
CA ASN A 18 26.50 -4.61 3.12
C ASN A 18 25.60 -4.71 4.37
N LEU A 19 24.97 -3.61 4.74
CA LEU A 19 23.93 -3.63 5.76
C LEU A 19 22.70 -4.27 5.10
N SER A 20 22.53 -5.58 5.25
CA SER A 20 21.20 -6.18 5.14
C SER A 20 20.37 -5.63 6.29
N ALA A 21 19.24 -5.02 6.01
CA ALA A 21 18.31 -4.58 7.05
C ALA A 21 17.56 -5.79 7.62
N THR A 22 17.34 -5.80 8.93
CA THR A 22 16.53 -6.81 9.62
C THR A 22 15.07 -6.65 9.20
N ARG A 23 14.41 -7.71 8.71
CA ARG A 23 13.04 -7.63 8.18
C ARG A 23 11.97 -7.62 9.27
N GLN A 24 10.91 -6.85 9.06
CA GLN A 24 9.68 -6.97 9.84
C GLN A 24 9.12 -8.38 9.68
N MET A 25 8.59 -8.97 10.75
CA MET A 25 7.80 -10.21 10.72
C MET A 25 6.70 -10.15 11.78
N GLU A 26 5.73 -11.04 11.68
CA GLU A 26 4.59 -11.11 12.61
C GLU A 26 5.03 -11.56 14.01
N ALA A 27 4.40 -11.00 15.04
CA ALA A 27 4.63 -11.40 16.44
C ALA A 27 3.81 -12.66 16.79
N LEU A 28 4.28 -13.83 16.36
CA LEU A 28 3.52 -15.07 16.54
C LEU A 28 3.59 -15.64 17.96
N ASP A 29 2.46 -16.22 18.38
CA ASP A 29 2.39 -17.05 19.58
C ASP A 29 3.06 -18.41 19.35
N ARG A 30 3.04 -19.28 20.38
CA ARG A 30 3.63 -20.63 20.27
C ARG A 30 2.90 -21.56 19.31
N GLY A 31 1.76 -21.16 18.75
CA GLY A 31 0.96 -21.98 17.86
C GLY A 31 0.60 -23.34 18.47
N LEU A 32 0.51 -23.43 19.80
CA LEU A 32 0.44 -24.73 20.47
C LEU A 32 -0.76 -25.52 19.98
N HIS A 33 -0.46 -26.69 19.44
CA HIS A 33 -1.43 -27.59 18.86
C HIS A 33 -1.38 -28.97 19.51
N ALA A 34 -2.54 -29.61 19.63
CA ALA A 34 -2.64 -30.96 20.18
C ALA A 34 -3.73 -31.77 19.46
N VAL A 35 -3.43 -33.05 19.17
CA VAL A 35 -4.35 -33.99 18.51
C VAL A 35 -4.38 -35.31 19.25
N LYS A 36 -5.59 -35.83 19.52
CA LYS A 36 -5.74 -37.20 19.99
C LYS A 36 -5.41 -38.19 18.87
N THR A 37 -4.44 -39.08 19.11
CA THR A 37 -4.09 -40.21 18.23
C THR A 37 -4.47 -41.54 18.89
N ASP A 38 -4.25 -42.68 18.24
CA ASP A 38 -4.48 -43.99 18.87
C ASP A 38 -3.50 -44.25 20.04
N ASN A 39 -2.29 -43.70 19.96
CA ASN A 39 -1.19 -44.00 20.88
C ASN A 39 -0.99 -42.96 21.99
N GLY A 40 -1.77 -41.87 22.00
CA GLY A 40 -1.61 -40.78 22.96
C GLY A 40 -2.23 -39.48 22.48
N VAL A 41 -1.63 -38.36 22.85
CA VAL A 41 -1.88 -37.05 22.24
C VAL A 41 -0.58 -36.58 21.60
N PHE A 42 -0.63 -36.30 20.30
CA PHE A 42 0.45 -35.62 19.60
C PHE A 42 0.35 -34.13 19.91
N VAL A 43 1.45 -33.50 20.31
CA VAL A 43 1.55 -32.09 20.65
C VAL A 43 2.66 -31.48 19.80
N SER A 44 2.42 -30.32 19.18
CA SER A 44 3.43 -29.57 18.43
C SER A 44 3.32 -28.06 18.69
N TRP A 45 4.41 -27.34 18.52
CA TRP A 45 4.48 -25.88 18.75
C TRP A 45 5.60 -25.23 17.93
N ARG A 46 5.51 -23.92 17.78
CA ARG A 46 6.44 -23.14 16.96
C ARG A 46 7.77 -22.99 17.66
N PHE A 47 8.84 -23.18 16.89
CA PHE A 47 10.13 -22.58 17.19
C PHE A 47 10.18 -21.23 16.48
N LEU A 48 10.18 -20.13 17.23
CA LEU A 48 10.04 -18.80 16.67
C LEU A 48 11.40 -18.31 16.15
N GLY A 49 11.42 -17.52 15.07
CA GLY A 49 12.66 -16.90 14.59
C GLY A 49 13.35 -15.99 15.62
N THR A 50 12.61 -15.51 16.62
CA THR A 50 13.10 -14.75 17.77
C THR A 50 13.69 -15.62 18.89
N ASP A 51 13.44 -16.94 18.87
CA ASP A 51 14.06 -17.86 19.84
C ASP A 51 15.55 -18.01 19.55
N ASN A 52 16.34 -18.03 20.62
CA ASN A 52 17.73 -18.44 20.53
C ASN A 52 17.82 -19.93 20.12
N LYS A 53 18.86 -20.31 19.37
CA LYS A 53 19.10 -21.73 19.02
C LYS A 53 19.20 -22.67 20.24
N SER A 54 19.56 -22.13 21.41
CA SER A 54 19.64 -22.86 22.69
C SER A 54 18.32 -22.92 23.46
N THR A 55 17.27 -22.23 23.00
CA THR A 55 15.95 -22.25 23.66
C THR A 55 15.44 -23.68 23.76
N ALA A 56 14.88 -24.00 24.92
CA ALA A 56 14.32 -25.29 25.25
C ALA A 56 12.85 -25.14 25.68
N PHE A 57 12.13 -26.26 25.77
CA PHE A 57 10.70 -26.23 26.09
C PHE A 57 10.31 -27.27 27.15
N ASN A 58 9.41 -26.88 28.04
CA ASN A 58 8.74 -27.78 28.96
C ASN A 58 7.27 -27.89 28.57
N ILE A 59 6.74 -29.11 28.58
CA ILE A 59 5.36 -29.40 28.23
C ILE A 59 4.62 -29.81 29.50
N TYR A 60 3.49 -29.18 29.75
CA TYR A 60 2.64 -29.46 30.89
C TYR A 60 1.32 -30.04 30.40
N ARG A 61 0.95 -31.21 30.91
CA ARG A 61 -0.40 -31.78 30.77
C ARG A 61 -1.14 -31.61 32.09
N ASP A 62 -2.28 -30.92 32.08
CA ASP A 62 -3.14 -30.71 33.24
C ASP A 62 -2.36 -30.15 34.46
N GLY A 63 -1.42 -29.23 34.18
CA GLY A 63 -0.53 -28.62 35.19
C GLY A 63 0.64 -29.49 35.65
N THR A 64 0.81 -30.70 35.10
CA THR A 64 1.92 -31.61 35.41
C THR A 64 2.93 -31.65 34.27
N LEU A 65 4.21 -31.46 34.58
CA LEU A 65 5.31 -31.57 33.61
C LEU A 65 5.37 -33.00 33.03
N VAL A 66 5.40 -33.14 31.70
CA VAL A 66 5.42 -34.45 31.03
C VAL A 66 6.80 -34.89 30.54
N ASN A 67 7.69 -33.95 30.22
CA ASN A 67 9.06 -34.23 29.78
C ASN A 67 10.04 -34.27 30.97
N ALA A 68 10.94 -35.25 31.00
CA ALA A 68 11.89 -35.43 32.09
C ALA A 68 13.01 -34.38 32.12
N GLN A 69 13.36 -33.82 30.97
CA GLN A 69 14.35 -32.74 30.77
C GLN A 69 13.78 -31.74 29.74
N PRO A 70 14.14 -30.44 29.81
CA PRO A 70 13.73 -29.47 28.80
C PRO A 70 14.06 -29.93 27.37
N ILE A 71 13.08 -29.85 26.48
CA ILE A 71 13.16 -30.31 25.10
C ILE A 71 13.97 -29.30 24.29
N THR A 72 15.13 -29.70 23.78
CA THR A 72 15.98 -28.92 22.86
C THR A 72 15.99 -29.48 21.44
N GLY A 73 15.27 -30.59 21.20
CA GLY A 73 15.14 -31.24 19.90
C GLY A 73 13.93 -30.70 19.13
N ALA A 74 13.26 -31.58 18.38
CA ALA A 74 12.01 -31.25 17.68
C ALA A 74 10.98 -30.58 18.60
N THR A 75 10.20 -29.65 18.04
CA THR A 75 9.11 -28.97 18.74
C THR A 75 7.80 -29.74 18.64
N ASN A 76 7.88 -31.05 18.88
CA ASN A 76 6.75 -31.93 19.01
C ASN A 76 6.99 -32.97 20.14
N LEU A 77 5.91 -33.63 20.54
CA LEU A 77 5.91 -34.68 21.55
C LEU A 77 4.67 -35.57 21.39
N LEU A 78 4.87 -36.89 21.35
CA LEU A 78 3.77 -37.83 21.59
C LEU A 78 3.66 -38.15 23.10
N ASP A 79 2.60 -37.65 23.74
CA ASP A 79 2.28 -37.99 25.12
C ASP A 79 1.33 -39.21 25.20
N ASN A 80 1.90 -40.39 25.48
CA ASN A 80 1.13 -41.63 25.59
C ASN A 80 0.09 -41.66 26.72
N ALA A 81 0.26 -40.84 27.76
CA ALA A 81 -0.69 -40.77 28.87
C ALA A 81 -1.75 -39.67 28.67
N GLY A 82 -1.64 -38.90 27.58
CA GLY A 82 -2.61 -37.90 27.17
C GLY A 82 -3.97 -38.47 26.75
N SER A 83 -5.03 -37.70 27.01
CA SER A 83 -6.40 -38.03 26.60
C SER A 83 -7.10 -36.85 25.93
N ALA A 84 -8.27 -37.07 25.33
CA ALA A 84 -9.05 -36.01 24.69
C ALA A 84 -9.58 -34.96 25.69
N SER A 85 -9.61 -35.27 26.99
CA SER A 85 -9.98 -34.32 28.04
C SER A 85 -8.78 -33.58 28.66
N SER A 86 -7.55 -33.93 28.26
CA SER A 86 -6.35 -33.28 28.76
C SER A 86 -6.23 -31.85 28.24
N SER A 87 -5.42 -31.06 28.92
CA SER A 87 -5.06 -29.69 28.56
C SER A 87 -3.54 -29.55 28.53
N TYR A 88 -3.01 -28.87 27.53
CA TYR A 88 -1.57 -28.71 27.31
C TYR A 88 -1.16 -27.25 27.38
N VAL A 89 0.04 -27.02 27.92
CA VAL A 89 0.75 -25.74 27.93
C VAL A 89 2.21 -26.00 27.58
N VAL A 90 2.79 -25.16 26.73
CA VAL A 90 4.23 -25.11 26.49
C VAL A 90 4.81 -23.95 27.27
N LYS A 91 5.94 -24.20 27.93
CA LYS A 91 6.72 -23.16 28.58
C LYS A 91 8.11 -23.07 27.97
N THR A 92 8.46 -21.88 27.51
CA THR A 92 9.79 -21.56 26.98
C THR A 92 10.78 -21.53 28.12
N VAL A 93 11.92 -22.21 27.94
CA VAL A 93 13.01 -22.31 28.90
C VAL A 93 14.25 -21.66 28.33
N GLU A 94 14.69 -20.59 28.98
CA GLU A 94 15.93 -19.88 28.66
C GLU A 94 16.84 -19.84 29.88
N ASN A 95 18.14 -20.11 29.68
CA ASN A 95 19.13 -20.11 30.77
C ASN A 95 18.70 -20.97 31.99
N GLY A 96 17.99 -22.07 31.72
CA GLY A 96 17.47 -22.99 32.74
C GLY A 96 16.24 -22.50 33.52
N LYS A 97 15.58 -21.42 33.08
CA LYS A 97 14.37 -20.88 33.72
C LYS A 97 13.21 -20.83 32.73
N GLU A 98 12.01 -21.15 33.20
CA GLU A 98 10.78 -20.90 32.45
C GLU A 98 10.53 -19.39 32.38
N VAL A 99 10.44 -18.83 31.17
CA VAL A 99 10.33 -17.38 30.93
C VAL A 99 9.02 -16.96 30.25
N GLU A 100 8.33 -17.89 29.61
CA GLU A 100 7.10 -17.66 28.86
C GLU A 100 6.19 -18.89 29.01
N SER A 101 4.88 -18.69 28.89
CA SER A 101 3.88 -19.75 28.92
C SER A 101 2.89 -19.51 27.79
N SER A 102 2.64 -20.54 26.98
CA SER A 102 1.59 -20.51 25.96
C SER A 102 0.20 -20.44 26.61
N ASP A 103 -0.80 -20.12 25.78
CA ASP A 103 -2.19 -20.41 26.08
C ASP A 103 -2.43 -21.91 26.28
N VAL A 104 -3.54 -22.22 26.96
CA VAL A 104 -3.99 -23.61 27.16
C VAL A 104 -4.57 -24.16 25.86
N CYS A 105 -3.98 -25.24 25.36
CA CYS A 105 -4.49 -25.97 24.22
C CYS A 105 -5.23 -27.25 24.64
N ARG A 106 -6.36 -27.54 23.99
CA ARG A 106 -7.09 -28.80 24.17
C ARG A 106 -6.97 -29.67 22.92
N PRO A 107 -6.76 -30.99 23.06
CA PRO A 107 -6.61 -31.86 21.92
C PRO A 107 -7.83 -31.85 21.01
N TRP A 108 -7.60 -31.73 19.70
CA TRP A 108 -8.61 -32.07 18.71
C TRP A 108 -8.88 -33.57 18.76
N SER A 109 -10.13 -33.96 18.52
CA SER A 109 -10.53 -35.37 18.49
C SER A 109 -10.03 -36.11 17.25
N SER A 110 -9.55 -35.38 16.25
CA SER A 110 -8.99 -35.89 15.01
C SER A 110 -7.90 -34.95 14.51
N TRP A 111 -7.04 -35.43 13.61
CA TRP A 111 -5.97 -34.67 12.95
C TRP A 111 -6.50 -33.67 11.91
N TRP A 112 -7.82 -33.48 11.87
CA TRP A 112 -8.48 -32.42 11.14
C TRP A 112 -9.63 -31.84 11.96
N LYS A 113 -9.95 -30.58 11.70
CA LYS A 113 -11.03 -29.84 12.36
C LYS A 113 -11.88 -29.12 11.32
N SER A 114 -13.20 -29.32 11.39
CA SER A 114 -14.14 -28.50 10.64
C SER A 114 -14.38 -27.15 11.31
N ILE A 115 -14.46 -26.11 10.50
CA ILE A 115 -14.95 -24.79 10.88
C ILE A 115 -16.21 -24.49 10.08
N GLN A 116 -17.26 -24.06 10.79
CA GLN A 116 -18.49 -23.59 10.18
C GLN A 116 -18.32 -22.14 9.72
N LEU A 117 -18.59 -21.89 8.45
CA LEU A 117 -18.58 -20.56 7.84
C LEU A 117 -20.00 -20.05 7.59
N SER A 118 -20.13 -18.72 7.45
CA SER A 118 -21.37 -18.04 7.10
C SER A 118 -21.52 -17.97 5.57
N ARG A 119 -21.88 -19.09 4.94
CA ARG A 119 -22.01 -19.18 3.48
C ARG A 119 -22.93 -18.06 2.92
N PRO A 120 -22.48 -17.26 1.93
CA PRO A 120 -23.33 -16.28 1.28
C PRO A 120 -24.58 -16.92 0.66
N SER A 121 -25.70 -16.19 0.67
CA SER A 121 -26.90 -16.59 -0.06
C SER A 121 -26.65 -16.64 -1.57
N ASN A 122 -27.49 -17.37 -2.31
CA ASN A 122 -27.38 -17.44 -3.76
C ASN A 122 -27.40 -16.03 -4.39
N GLY A 123 -26.50 -15.80 -5.34
CA GLY A 123 -26.28 -14.50 -5.98
C GLY A 123 -27.02 -14.33 -7.30
N THR A 124 -26.57 -13.32 -8.07
CA THR A 124 -27.09 -13.01 -9.42
C THR A 124 -27.17 -14.25 -10.31
N GLY A 125 -28.31 -14.46 -10.97
CA GLY A 125 -28.54 -15.63 -11.84
C GLY A 125 -28.75 -16.94 -11.08
N GLY A 126 -28.95 -16.90 -9.76
CA GLY A 126 -29.13 -18.08 -8.92
C GLY A 126 -27.84 -18.86 -8.64
N CYS A 127 -26.67 -18.25 -8.87
CA CYS A 127 -25.38 -18.87 -8.55
C CYS A 127 -25.27 -19.17 -7.06
N SER A 128 -24.59 -20.27 -6.75
CA SER A 128 -24.28 -20.67 -5.37
C SER A 128 -22.81 -20.39 -5.07
N TYR A 129 -22.42 -20.32 -3.80
CA TYR A 129 -21.06 -19.98 -3.40
C TYR A 129 -20.32 -21.17 -2.78
N THR A 130 -19.01 -21.26 -3.03
CA THR A 130 -18.10 -22.20 -2.35
C THR A 130 -16.90 -21.42 -1.79
N PRO A 131 -16.33 -21.80 -0.63
CA PRO A 131 -15.05 -21.26 -0.21
C PRO A 131 -14.01 -21.57 -1.29
N ASN A 132 -13.11 -20.63 -1.52
CA ASN A 132 -12.12 -20.70 -2.58
C ASN A 132 -10.73 -20.35 -2.02
N ASP A 133 -9.92 -19.59 -2.75
CA ASP A 133 -8.59 -19.20 -2.29
C ASP A 133 -8.64 -18.46 -0.95
N MET A 134 -7.66 -18.74 -0.10
CA MET A 134 -7.50 -18.09 1.21
C MET A 134 -6.12 -17.47 1.37
N SER A 135 -6.00 -16.60 2.37
CA SER A 135 -4.73 -16.14 2.92
C SER A 135 -4.85 -16.05 4.45
N VAL A 136 -3.75 -15.71 5.12
CA VAL A 136 -3.68 -15.54 6.58
C VAL A 136 -2.96 -14.27 6.97
N GLY A 137 -3.33 -13.75 8.13
CA GLY A 137 -2.69 -12.65 8.83
C GLY A 137 -3.24 -12.55 10.25
N ASP A 138 -2.45 -12.02 11.17
CA ASP A 138 -2.91 -11.72 12.53
C ASP A 138 -3.67 -10.40 12.51
N ALA A 139 -5.00 -10.44 12.63
CA ALA A 139 -5.84 -9.26 12.44
C ALA A 139 -5.99 -8.43 13.71
N ASP A 140 -5.86 -9.03 14.90
CA ASP A 140 -6.00 -8.33 16.18
C ASP A 140 -4.73 -8.24 17.03
N GLY A 141 -3.61 -8.78 16.55
CA GLY A 141 -2.29 -8.69 17.17
C GLY A 141 -2.15 -9.63 18.36
N ASP A 142 -2.88 -10.76 18.37
CA ASP A 142 -2.87 -11.75 19.46
C ASP A 142 -1.85 -12.88 19.24
N GLY A 143 -1.11 -12.84 18.12
CA GLY A 143 -0.11 -13.81 17.69
C GLY A 143 -0.67 -15.03 16.98
N LYS A 144 -1.98 -15.06 16.67
CA LYS A 144 -2.66 -16.15 15.97
C LYS A 144 -3.18 -15.65 14.63
N TYR A 145 -3.15 -16.54 13.64
CA TYR A 145 -3.67 -16.23 12.33
C TYR A 145 -5.20 -16.28 12.29
N GLU A 146 -5.79 -15.25 11.68
CA GLU A 146 -7.11 -15.31 11.08
C GLU A 146 -7.05 -15.87 9.66
N LEU A 147 -8.17 -16.44 9.20
CA LEU A 147 -8.37 -16.91 7.84
C LEU A 147 -9.15 -15.88 7.03
N PHE A 148 -8.57 -15.46 5.91
CA PHE A 148 -9.21 -14.57 4.94
C PHE A 148 -9.75 -15.41 3.79
N VAL A 149 -11.08 -15.52 3.69
CA VAL A 149 -11.77 -16.51 2.84
C VAL A 149 -12.46 -15.84 1.67
N LYS A 150 -11.94 -16.06 0.46
CA LYS A 150 -12.62 -15.66 -0.77
C LYS A 150 -13.78 -16.63 -1.06
N TRP A 151 -14.96 -16.08 -1.31
CA TRP A 151 -16.11 -16.84 -1.79
C TRP A 151 -16.25 -16.66 -3.29
N ASP A 152 -16.17 -17.78 -4.02
CA ASP A 152 -16.32 -17.77 -5.47
C ASP A 152 -17.74 -18.23 -5.85
N PRO A 153 -18.46 -17.48 -6.70
CA PRO A 153 -19.76 -17.90 -7.20
C PRO A 153 -19.59 -19.00 -8.26
N SER A 154 -20.53 -19.95 -8.31
CA SER A 154 -20.52 -21.09 -9.25
C SER A 154 -20.58 -20.72 -10.74
N ASN A 155 -20.71 -19.43 -11.07
CA ASN A 155 -20.70 -18.88 -12.41
C ASN A 155 -19.52 -17.93 -12.67
N ALA A 156 -18.48 -17.96 -11.83
CA ALA A 156 -17.21 -17.28 -12.07
C ALA A 156 -16.62 -17.65 -13.45
N GLN A 157 -15.88 -16.72 -14.04
CA GLN A 157 -15.43 -16.83 -15.44
C GLN A 157 -13.91 -16.69 -15.55
N ASP A 158 -13.32 -17.49 -16.44
CA ASP A 158 -12.04 -17.08 -17.03
C ASP A 158 -12.26 -15.85 -17.92
N ASN A 159 -11.22 -15.05 -18.09
CA ASN A 159 -11.23 -13.84 -18.90
C ASN A 159 -11.58 -14.07 -20.38
N SER A 160 -11.38 -15.29 -20.91
CA SER A 160 -11.79 -15.63 -22.27
C SER A 160 -13.30 -15.87 -22.44
N LYS A 161 -14.05 -15.99 -21.34
CA LYS A 161 -15.47 -16.36 -21.36
C LYS A 161 -16.36 -15.18 -20.99
N SER A 162 -17.39 -14.94 -21.81
CA SER A 162 -18.49 -14.04 -21.46
C SER A 162 -19.42 -14.68 -20.42
N GLY A 163 -20.19 -13.83 -19.74
CA GLY A 163 -21.15 -14.21 -18.70
C GLY A 163 -21.13 -13.23 -17.54
N THR A 164 -22.31 -12.88 -17.03
CA THR A 164 -22.43 -12.15 -15.77
C THR A 164 -22.12 -13.09 -14.61
N THR A 165 -21.29 -12.64 -13.67
CA THR A 165 -20.95 -13.39 -12.46
C THR A 165 -21.76 -12.91 -11.26
N GLY A 166 -21.88 -13.75 -10.23
CA GLY A 166 -22.19 -13.28 -8.88
C GLY A 166 -21.12 -12.31 -8.36
N ASN A 167 -21.41 -11.63 -7.25
CA ASN A 167 -20.42 -10.81 -6.55
C ASN A 167 -19.35 -11.72 -5.95
N VAL A 168 -18.14 -11.19 -5.78
CA VAL A 168 -17.09 -11.81 -4.96
C VAL A 168 -17.24 -11.31 -3.52
N TYR A 169 -17.10 -12.20 -2.54
CA TYR A 169 -17.03 -11.83 -1.14
C TYR A 169 -15.68 -12.22 -0.55
N LEU A 170 -15.17 -11.43 0.39
CA LEU A 170 -14.05 -11.78 1.23
C LEU A 170 -14.49 -11.71 2.69
N ASP A 171 -14.31 -12.80 3.42
CA ASP A 171 -14.59 -12.87 4.85
C ASP A 171 -13.29 -12.96 5.65
N CYS A 172 -13.36 -12.60 6.93
CA CYS A 172 -12.30 -12.90 7.90
C CYS A 172 -12.88 -13.73 9.06
N TYR A 173 -12.19 -14.83 9.41
CA TYR A 173 -12.59 -15.74 10.49
C TYR A 173 -11.42 -16.05 11.42
N LYS A 174 -11.67 -16.07 12.74
CA LYS A 174 -10.78 -16.73 13.69
C LYS A 174 -10.83 -18.26 13.53
N LEU A 175 -9.79 -18.97 13.97
CA LEU A 175 -9.70 -20.44 13.91
C LEU A 175 -10.72 -21.20 14.78
N ASP A 176 -11.48 -20.49 15.62
CA ASP A 176 -12.61 -21.04 16.37
C ASP A 176 -13.95 -20.96 15.59
N GLY A 177 -13.96 -20.32 14.42
CA GLY A 177 -15.13 -20.13 13.57
C GLY A 177 -15.87 -18.80 13.79
N THR A 178 -15.36 -17.92 14.64
CA THR A 178 -15.90 -16.56 14.78
C THR A 178 -15.64 -15.77 13.51
N MET A 179 -16.72 -15.41 12.81
CA MET A 179 -16.66 -14.48 11.68
C MET A 179 -16.48 -13.06 12.21
N LEU A 180 -15.43 -12.36 11.75
CA LEU A 180 -15.18 -10.97 12.12
C LEU A 180 -15.97 -10.00 11.22
N TRP A 181 -15.90 -10.19 9.90
CA TRP A 181 -16.57 -9.32 8.91
C TRP A 181 -16.67 -9.98 7.53
N ARG A 182 -17.39 -9.30 6.61
CA ARG A 182 -17.47 -9.59 5.18
C ARG A 182 -17.36 -8.32 4.35
N ILE A 183 -16.45 -8.32 3.38
CA ILE A 183 -16.40 -7.36 2.27
C ILE A 183 -17.21 -7.94 1.10
N ASP A 184 -18.09 -7.13 0.52
CA ASP A 184 -18.81 -7.42 -0.73
C ASP A 184 -18.21 -6.57 -1.84
N LEU A 185 -17.47 -7.17 -2.77
CA LEU A 185 -16.81 -6.42 -3.85
C LEU A 185 -17.80 -5.82 -4.86
N GLY A 186 -19.07 -6.23 -4.79
CA GLY A 186 -20.13 -5.65 -5.60
C GLY A 186 -20.10 -6.09 -7.05
N GLN A 187 -21.04 -5.56 -7.82
CA GLN A 187 -21.28 -5.99 -9.20
C GLN A 187 -20.22 -5.53 -10.21
N ASN A 188 -19.36 -4.57 -9.83
CA ASN A 188 -18.36 -3.98 -10.72
C ASN A 188 -16.98 -4.67 -10.61
N ILE A 189 -16.88 -5.72 -9.80
CA ILE A 189 -15.74 -6.63 -9.77
C ILE A 189 -16.22 -7.99 -10.25
N ARG A 190 -15.61 -8.49 -11.34
CA ARG A 190 -15.97 -9.78 -11.93
C ARG A 190 -15.35 -10.91 -11.11
N ALA A 191 -16.08 -12.03 -10.99
CA ALA A 191 -15.56 -13.22 -10.31
C ALA A 191 -14.77 -14.12 -11.29
N GLY A 192 -13.63 -14.63 -10.82
CA GLY A 192 -12.73 -15.50 -11.56
C GLY A 192 -11.29 -15.39 -11.05
N ALA A 193 -10.47 -16.38 -11.39
CA ALA A 193 -9.10 -16.50 -10.89
C ALA A 193 -8.23 -15.25 -11.13
N HIS A 194 -8.41 -14.57 -12.28
CA HIS A 194 -7.50 -13.49 -12.69
C HIS A 194 -7.97 -12.08 -12.31
N TYR A 195 -9.08 -11.93 -11.60
CA TYR A 195 -9.63 -10.62 -11.22
C TYR A 195 -9.14 -10.16 -9.85
N THR A 196 -9.72 -10.70 -8.78
CA THR A 196 -9.42 -10.27 -7.41
C THR A 196 -8.20 -11.00 -6.90
N GLN A 197 -7.09 -10.27 -6.77
CA GLN A 197 -5.88 -10.70 -6.09
C GLN A 197 -5.80 -9.90 -4.79
N PHE A 198 -5.99 -10.57 -3.65
CA PHE A 198 -6.03 -9.91 -2.34
C PHE A 198 -4.74 -10.23 -1.59
N GLN A 199 -4.12 -9.23 -0.97
CA GLN A 199 -2.92 -9.42 -0.16
C GLN A 199 -3.26 -9.15 1.30
N VAL A 200 -2.79 -10.03 2.18
CA VAL A 200 -2.99 -9.95 3.63
C VAL A 200 -1.64 -9.88 4.30
N TYR A 201 -1.35 -8.74 4.92
CA TYR A 201 -0.06 -8.45 5.54
C TYR A 201 -0.16 -7.23 6.45
N ASP A 202 0.71 -7.15 7.46
CA ASP A 202 0.91 -5.94 8.27
C ASP A 202 1.78 -4.95 7.49
N TYR A 203 1.17 -3.94 6.89
CA TYR A 203 1.86 -3.00 5.99
C TYR A 203 2.37 -1.73 6.68
N ASP A 204 1.99 -1.41 7.92
CA ASP A 204 2.53 -0.25 8.66
C ASP A 204 3.36 -0.62 9.90
N GLY A 205 3.43 -1.91 10.23
CA GLY A 205 4.23 -2.47 11.31
C GLY A 205 3.57 -2.39 12.69
N ASP A 206 2.28 -2.08 12.77
CA ASP A 206 1.57 -1.95 14.04
C ASP A 206 1.31 -3.28 14.77
N GLY A 207 1.66 -4.41 14.15
CA GLY A 207 1.46 -5.76 14.66
C GLY A 207 0.15 -6.40 14.23
N LYS A 208 -0.64 -5.75 13.37
CA LYS A 208 -1.89 -6.26 12.82
C LYS A 208 -1.86 -6.19 11.31
N CYS A 209 -2.49 -7.16 10.67
CA CYS A 209 -2.56 -7.17 9.23
C CYS A 209 -3.65 -6.23 8.69
N GLU A 210 -3.40 -5.70 7.50
CA GLU A 210 -4.38 -5.11 6.60
C GLU A 210 -4.68 -6.08 5.45
N VAL A 211 -5.69 -5.71 4.66
CA VAL A 211 -6.01 -6.36 3.39
C VAL A 211 -5.99 -5.35 2.27
N VAL A 212 -5.26 -5.64 1.19
CA VAL A 212 -5.19 -4.78 0.01
C VAL A 212 -5.70 -5.52 -1.22
N MET A 213 -6.63 -4.90 -1.96
CA MET A 213 -7.11 -5.45 -3.22
C MET A 213 -7.74 -4.37 -4.12
N LYS A 214 -7.94 -4.73 -5.39
CA LYS A 214 -8.68 -3.92 -6.35
C LYS A 214 -10.17 -3.86 -6.00
N THR A 215 -10.75 -2.66 -5.99
CA THR A 215 -12.18 -2.41 -5.70
C THR A 215 -12.79 -1.49 -6.76
N ALA A 216 -14.09 -1.21 -6.64
CA ALA A 216 -14.85 -0.38 -7.58
C ALA A 216 -16.09 0.22 -6.88
N PRO A 217 -16.78 1.21 -7.50
CA PRO A 217 -18.09 1.62 -7.01
C PRO A 217 -19.03 0.43 -6.82
N GLY A 218 -19.70 0.39 -5.68
CA GLY A 218 -20.57 -0.73 -5.29
C GLY A 218 -19.89 -1.77 -4.39
N THR A 219 -18.56 -1.72 -4.24
CA THR A 219 -17.89 -2.42 -3.15
C THR A 219 -18.37 -1.88 -1.80
N LYS A 220 -18.66 -2.80 -0.87
CA LYS A 220 -18.97 -2.50 0.54
C LYS A 220 -17.91 -3.11 1.42
N ASP A 221 -17.36 -2.29 2.31
CA ASP A 221 -16.38 -2.71 3.30
C ASP A 221 -17.01 -3.59 4.41
N GLY A 222 -16.20 -4.08 5.34
CA GLY A 222 -16.61 -4.94 6.45
C GLY A 222 -17.62 -4.30 7.41
N THR A 223 -17.77 -2.97 7.38
CA THR A 223 -18.77 -2.21 8.15
C THR A 223 -20.08 -1.99 7.38
N GLY A 224 -20.10 -2.37 6.10
CA GLY A 224 -21.22 -2.16 5.19
C GLY A 224 -21.21 -0.81 4.48
N LYS A 225 -20.16 0.01 4.64
CA LYS A 225 -20.00 1.31 3.97
C LYS A 225 -19.51 1.10 2.54
N TYR A 226 -20.04 1.89 1.59
CA TYR A 226 -19.54 1.87 0.23
C TYR A 226 -18.14 2.48 0.13
N VAL A 227 -17.24 1.80 -0.58
CA VAL A 227 -15.94 2.32 -1.00
C VAL A 227 -16.15 3.19 -2.24
N LEU A 228 -15.85 4.48 -2.14
CA LEU A 228 -16.09 5.47 -3.19
C LEU A 228 -14.96 6.51 -3.23
N MET A 229 -14.58 6.93 -4.44
CA MET A 229 -13.76 8.12 -4.65
C MET A 229 -14.61 9.24 -5.24
N GLY A 230 -14.36 10.48 -4.80
CA GLY A 230 -15.08 11.66 -5.30
C GLY A 230 -16.60 11.52 -5.20
N ASN A 231 -17.29 11.79 -6.31
CA ASN A 231 -18.76 11.75 -6.41
C ASN A 231 -19.27 10.47 -7.12
N ASP A 232 -18.49 9.39 -7.13
CA ASP A 232 -18.86 8.16 -7.81
C ASP A 232 -20.14 7.53 -7.23
N ASN A 233 -20.96 6.93 -8.11
CA ASN A 233 -22.26 6.40 -7.73
C ASN A 233 -22.13 4.95 -7.19
N PRO A 234 -22.48 4.67 -5.92
CA PRO A 234 -22.40 3.33 -5.34
C PRO A 234 -23.31 2.29 -6.01
N ASN A 235 -24.30 2.75 -6.77
CA ASN A 235 -25.25 1.88 -7.49
C ASN A 235 -24.95 1.78 -8.99
N ALA A 236 -23.83 2.35 -9.47
CA ALA A 236 -23.45 2.27 -10.86
C ALA A 236 -23.25 0.81 -11.30
N ASN A 237 -23.67 0.48 -12.52
CA ASN A 237 -23.49 -0.84 -13.12
C ASN A 237 -22.69 -0.68 -14.41
N TYR A 238 -21.40 -1.02 -14.35
CA TYR A 238 -20.49 -0.92 -15.48
C TYR A 238 -20.33 -2.25 -16.24
N ARG A 239 -21.16 -3.25 -15.92
CA ARG A 239 -21.22 -4.51 -16.66
C ARG A 239 -21.80 -4.29 -18.05
N ASN A 240 -21.09 -4.73 -19.08
CA ASN A 240 -21.62 -4.78 -20.44
C ASN A 240 -22.57 -5.99 -20.64
N SER A 241 -23.14 -6.13 -21.83
CA SER A 241 -24.06 -7.23 -22.16
C SER A 241 -23.45 -8.63 -22.03
N ASP A 242 -22.12 -8.72 -22.12
CA ASP A 242 -21.35 -9.96 -22.00
C ASP A 242 -20.84 -10.17 -20.56
N GLY A 243 -21.20 -9.30 -19.61
CA GLY A 243 -20.86 -9.41 -18.20
C GLY A 243 -19.43 -8.98 -17.83
N TYR A 244 -18.69 -8.34 -18.74
CA TYR A 244 -17.38 -7.74 -18.46
C TYR A 244 -17.53 -6.30 -17.91
N ILE A 245 -16.54 -5.84 -17.15
CA ILE A 245 -16.49 -4.48 -16.59
C ILE A 245 -15.31 -3.72 -17.22
N LEU A 246 -15.54 -3.20 -18.43
CA LEU A 246 -14.51 -2.57 -19.26
C LEU A 246 -14.62 -1.04 -19.30
N SER A 247 -15.38 -0.47 -18.38
CA SER A 247 -15.57 0.98 -18.21
C SER A 247 -15.81 1.29 -16.74
N GLY A 248 -15.89 2.59 -16.41
CA GLY A 248 -16.03 3.05 -15.02
C GLY A 248 -14.70 3.07 -14.26
N PRO A 249 -14.70 3.71 -13.09
CA PRO A 249 -13.51 3.86 -12.26
C PRO A 249 -13.08 2.53 -11.64
N GLU A 250 -11.79 2.43 -11.33
CA GLU A 250 -11.16 1.30 -10.68
C GLU A 250 -10.31 1.82 -9.54
N TYR A 251 -10.39 1.16 -8.39
CA TYR A 251 -9.71 1.60 -7.18
C TYR A 251 -8.73 0.54 -6.68
N LEU A 252 -7.76 0.98 -5.89
CA LEU A 252 -6.99 0.14 -4.99
C LEU A 252 -7.34 0.57 -3.57
N THR A 253 -7.80 -0.37 -2.74
CA THR A 253 -8.21 -0.08 -1.36
C THR A 253 -7.42 -0.94 -0.39
N ILE A 254 -6.95 -0.30 0.68
CA ILE A 254 -6.44 -0.97 1.88
C ILE A 254 -7.51 -0.93 2.97
N PHE A 255 -7.78 -2.10 3.54
CA PHE A 255 -8.77 -2.35 4.57
C PHE A 255 -8.10 -2.78 5.86
N ASN A 256 -8.66 -2.38 6.99
CA ASN A 256 -8.23 -2.85 8.30
C ASN A 256 -8.54 -4.35 8.46
N GLY A 257 -7.58 -5.19 8.83
CA GLY A 257 -7.78 -6.64 8.89
C GLY A 257 -8.77 -7.09 9.97
N LEU A 258 -8.89 -6.38 11.09
CA LEU A 258 -9.81 -6.73 12.19
C LEU A 258 -11.27 -6.43 11.88
N SER A 259 -11.54 -5.31 11.19
CA SER A 259 -12.90 -4.81 10.97
C SER A 259 -13.37 -4.90 9.51
N GLY A 260 -12.45 -5.09 8.58
CA GLY A 260 -12.69 -4.99 7.15
C GLY A 260 -13.05 -3.58 6.69
N ALA A 261 -12.92 -2.57 7.56
CA ALA A 261 -13.24 -1.18 7.23
C ALA A 261 -12.23 -0.60 6.23
N GLU A 262 -12.71 0.21 5.29
CA GLU A 262 -11.84 0.99 4.41
C GLU A 262 -10.94 1.92 5.24
N ILE A 263 -9.62 1.85 5.06
CA ILE A 263 -8.68 2.81 5.64
C ILE A 263 -8.36 3.90 4.61
N ASN A 264 -7.89 3.48 3.43
CA ASN A 264 -7.54 4.39 2.35
C ASN A 264 -7.83 3.77 0.99
N THR A 265 -8.29 4.61 0.06
CA THR A 265 -8.58 4.23 -1.32
C THR A 265 -7.92 5.22 -2.27
N VAL A 266 -7.22 4.69 -3.26
CA VAL A 266 -6.61 5.44 -4.37
C VAL A 266 -7.11 4.89 -5.71
N ALA A 267 -6.88 5.65 -6.78
CA ALA A 267 -7.15 5.13 -8.13
C ALA A 267 -6.22 3.94 -8.41
N TYR A 268 -6.74 2.89 -9.03
CA TYR A 268 -5.93 1.72 -9.39
C TYR A 268 -4.91 2.09 -10.48
N ASN A 269 -3.61 1.97 -10.21
CA ASN A 269 -2.56 2.17 -11.20
C ASN A 269 -1.92 0.82 -11.63
N PRO A 270 -1.85 0.52 -12.94
CA PRO A 270 -2.36 1.34 -14.03
C PRO A 270 -3.86 1.24 -14.21
N GLY A 271 -4.43 2.41 -14.50
CA GLY A 271 -5.79 2.51 -14.98
C GLY A 271 -6.00 1.69 -16.25
N ARG A 272 -7.25 1.32 -16.52
CA ARG A 272 -7.62 0.51 -17.69
C ARG A 272 -7.12 1.07 -19.02
N GLY A 273 -7.21 2.40 -19.16
CA GLY A 273 -7.00 3.08 -20.44
C GLY A 273 -7.91 2.51 -21.54
N THR A 274 -7.39 2.46 -22.77
CA THR A 274 -8.09 1.81 -23.89
C THR A 274 -7.87 0.30 -23.82
N VAL A 275 -8.94 -0.50 -23.74
CA VAL A 275 -8.89 -1.98 -23.67
C VAL A 275 -7.96 -2.59 -24.73
N SER A 276 -8.01 -2.08 -25.96
CA SER A 276 -7.17 -2.59 -27.07
C SER A 276 -5.67 -2.39 -26.90
N SER A 277 -5.23 -1.49 -26.02
CA SER A 277 -3.80 -1.31 -25.71
C SER A 277 -3.19 -2.54 -25.03
N TRP A 278 -4.03 -3.40 -24.45
CA TRP A 278 -3.64 -4.66 -23.82
C TRP A 278 -3.64 -5.83 -24.80
N GLY A 279 -3.79 -5.60 -26.12
CA GLY A 279 -3.64 -6.64 -27.13
C GLY A 279 -4.93 -7.36 -27.56
N ASP A 280 -6.09 -7.05 -26.98
CA ASP A 280 -7.41 -7.47 -27.49
C ASP A 280 -8.51 -6.45 -27.20
N LYS A 281 -9.65 -6.56 -27.88
CA LYS A 281 -10.76 -5.59 -27.78
C LYS A 281 -11.92 -6.06 -26.89
N TYR A 282 -11.89 -7.30 -26.42
CA TYR A 282 -13.05 -7.92 -25.77
C TYR A 282 -12.88 -8.05 -24.25
N GLY A 283 -11.71 -7.70 -23.70
CA GLY A 283 -11.52 -7.55 -22.26
C GLY A 283 -10.72 -8.66 -21.60
N ASN A 284 -9.99 -9.49 -22.35
CA ASN A 284 -9.28 -10.61 -21.75
C ASN A 284 -7.97 -10.16 -21.10
N ARG A 285 -7.03 -9.66 -21.90
CA ARG A 285 -5.66 -9.31 -21.45
C ARG A 285 -5.62 -8.13 -20.49
N VAL A 286 -6.55 -7.19 -20.63
CA VAL A 286 -6.63 -6.01 -19.76
C VAL A 286 -6.94 -6.37 -18.31
N ASP A 287 -7.72 -7.42 -18.06
CA ASP A 287 -8.14 -7.80 -16.71
C ASP A 287 -7.35 -9.01 -16.18
N ARG A 288 -6.09 -9.11 -16.58
CA ARG A 288 -5.13 -10.09 -16.07
C ARG A 288 -4.34 -9.46 -14.93
N PHE A 289 -4.76 -9.72 -13.69
CA PHE A 289 -4.15 -9.12 -12.51
C PHE A 289 -3.30 -10.13 -11.75
N LEU A 290 -2.19 -9.67 -11.17
CA LEU A 290 -1.41 -10.36 -10.15
C LEU A 290 -1.23 -9.40 -8.95
N ALA A 291 -0.88 -9.93 -7.79
CA ALA A 291 -0.45 -9.15 -6.65
C ALA A 291 0.57 -9.93 -5.81
N CYS A 292 1.45 -9.21 -5.12
CA CYS A 292 2.34 -9.79 -4.11
C CYS A 292 2.70 -8.76 -3.04
N THR A 293 3.31 -9.23 -1.97
CA THR A 293 4.00 -8.42 -0.97
C THR A 293 5.49 -8.59 -1.15
N ALA A 294 6.28 -7.53 -0.96
CA ALA A 294 7.73 -7.56 -1.11
C ALA A 294 8.41 -6.56 -0.17
N TYR A 295 9.58 -6.90 0.37
CA TYR A 295 10.41 -6.01 1.18
C TYR A 295 11.33 -5.19 0.26
N LEU A 296 10.74 -4.21 -0.44
CA LEU A 296 11.43 -3.41 -1.46
C LEU A 296 12.46 -2.41 -0.89
N ASP A 297 12.44 -2.19 0.42
CA ASP A 297 13.47 -1.46 1.19
C ASP A 297 14.30 -2.40 2.08
N GLY A 298 14.14 -3.72 1.90
CA GLY A 298 14.83 -4.75 2.66
C GLY A 298 14.35 -4.90 4.10
N GLN A 299 13.41 -4.07 4.58
CA GLN A 299 13.03 -3.99 5.99
C GLN A 299 11.52 -4.10 6.20
N HIS A 300 10.71 -3.46 5.38
CA HIS A 300 9.27 -3.37 5.58
C HIS A 300 8.49 -3.83 4.34
N PRO A 301 7.32 -4.45 4.53
CA PRO A 301 6.51 -4.96 3.42
C PRO A 301 5.86 -3.85 2.60
N SER A 302 6.04 -3.87 1.28
CA SER A 302 5.33 -3.05 0.29
C SER A 302 4.27 -3.90 -0.42
N VAL A 303 3.19 -3.26 -0.87
CA VAL A 303 2.18 -3.84 -1.76
C VAL A 303 2.66 -3.76 -3.20
N VAL A 304 2.53 -4.83 -3.98
CA VAL A 304 2.81 -4.81 -5.42
C VAL A 304 1.60 -5.32 -6.19
N MET A 305 1.06 -4.47 -7.07
CA MET A 305 -0.09 -4.76 -7.92
C MET A 305 0.33 -4.81 -9.39
N CYS A 306 -0.07 -5.84 -10.12
CA CYS A 306 0.31 -6.00 -11.53
C CYS A 306 -0.93 -6.09 -12.43
N ARG A 307 -0.81 -5.57 -13.66
CA ARG A 307 -1.83 -5.69 -14.70
C ARG A 307 -1.20 -6.02 -16.05
N GLY A 308 -1.76 -7.03 -16.72
CA GLY A 308 -1.33 -7.52 -18.02
C GLY A 308 -0.01 -8.30 -17.97
N TYR A 309 0.06 -9.40 -18.71
CA TYR A 309 1.30 -10.18 -18.84
C TYR A 309 1.48 -10.89 -20.19
N TYR A 310 0.41 -11.07 -20.98
CA TYR A 310 0.51 -11.65 -22.33
C TYR A 310 1.09 -10.69 -23.37
N THR A 311 1.00 -9.39 -23.12
CA THR A 311 1.43 -8.32 -24.03
C THR A 311 1.95 -7.15 -23.19
N ARG A 312 1.30 -5.98 -23.20
CA ARG A 312 1.62 -4.92 -22.25
C ARG A 312 1.57 -5.47 -20.82
N SER A 313 2.63 -5.21 -20.07
CA SER A 313 2.79 -5.66 -18.70
C SER A 313 3.13 -4.48 -17.81
N THR A 314 2.51 -4.44 -16.64
CA THR A 314 2.69 -3.32 -15.71
C THR A 314 2.76 -3.82 -14.28
N ILE A 315 3.58 -3.15 -13.47
CA ILE A 315 3.78 -3.45 -12.06
C ILE A 315 3.84 -2.12 -11.30
N ALA A 316 3.03 -1.97 -10.26
CA ALA A 316 3.01 -0.79 -9.40
C ALA A 316 3.25 -1.21 -7.95
N ALA A 317 4.22 -0.59 -7.29
CA ALA A 317 4.50 -0.81 -5.88
C ALA A 317 3.99 0.35 -5.03
N TYR A 318 3.52 0.05 -3.83
CA TYR A 318 3.00 1.01 -2.85
C TYR A 318 3.52 0.69 -1.46
N ASP A 319 3.82 1.72 -0.70
CA ASP A 319 4.07 1.64 0.73
C ASP A 319 2.80 2.12 1.47
N PHE A 320 2.50 1.54 2.63
CA PHE A 320 1.44 2.03 3.51
C PHE A 320 2.07 2.88 4.61
N ILE A 321 1.86 4.19 4.55
CA ILE A 321 2.53 5.17 5.40
C ILE A 321 1.48 6.13 5.96
N ASP A 322 1.47 6.28 7.29
CA ASP A 322 0.57 7.20 8.01
C ASP A 322 -0.91 7.04 7.58
N GLY A 323 -1.36 5.79 7.45
CA GLY A 323 -2.73 5.46 7.05
C GLY A 323 -3.06 5.69 5.57
N LYS A 324 -2.07 5.80 4.68
CA LYS A 324 -2.27 6.04 3.24
C LYS A 324 -1.43 5.10 2.37
N LEU A 325 -2.00 4.68 1.25
CA LEU A 325 -1.25 4.05 0.17
C LEU A 325 -0.45 5.13 -0.58
N VAL A 326 0.86 5.01 -0.59
CA VAL A 326 1.78 5.92 -1.27
C VAL A 326 2.52 5.13 -2.34
N GLN A 327 2.36 5.47 -3.61
CA GLN A 327 3.00 4.73 -4.70
C GLN A 327 4.52 4.89 -4.64
N ARG A 328 5.25 3.79 -4.49
CA ARG A 328 6.71 3.73 -4.45
C ARG A 328 7.33 3.87 -5.84
N TRP A 329 6.79 3.15 -6.82
CA TRP A 329 7.21 3.20 -8.21
C TRP A 329 6.19 2.54 -9.13
N PHE A 330 6.33 2.80 -10.43
CA PHE A 330 5.52 2.21 -11.48
C PHE A 330 6.41 1.75 -12.65
N HIS A 331 6.20 0.52 -13.11
CA HIS A 331 6.85 -0.09 -14.26
C HIS A 331 5.81 -0.33 -15.36
N ASP A 332 6.07 0.15 -16.57
CA ASP A 332 5.22 -0.07 -17.74
C ASP A 332 6.04 -0.59 -18.92
N SER A 333 5.57 -1.69 -19.51
CA SER A 333 6.17 -2.31 -20.68
C SER A 333 5.14 -2.41 -21.81
N PRO A 334 4.88 -1.32 -22.56
CA PRO A 334 3.86 -1.30 -23.62
C PRO A 334 4.36 -1.87 -24.96
N THR A 335 5.66 -2.00 -25.14
CA THR A 335 6.29 -2.31 -26.43
C THR A 335 6.77 -3.75 -26.51
N SER A 336 6.37 -4.46 -27.57
CA SER A 336 6.80 -5.83 -27.82
C SER A 336 8.32 -5.98 -27.87
N GLY A 337 8.84 -6.98 -27.14
CA GLY A 337 10.27 -7.28 -27.07
C GLY A 337 11.08 -6.41 -26.11
N GLN A 338 10.44 -5.48 -25.39
CA GLN A 338 11.07 -4.60 -24.39
C GLN A 338 10.45 -4.84 -23.00
N GLY A 339 11.22 -4.53 -21.96
CA GLY A 339 10.74 -4.62 -20.58
C GLY A 339 10.19 -6.01 -20.23
N ALA A 340 9.12 -6.04 -19.46
CA ALA A 340 8.37 -7.25 -19.11
C ALA A 340 7.24 -7.60 -20.11
N TYR A 341 7.21 -6.99 -21.30
CA TYR A 341 6.15 -7.26 -22.29
C TYR A 341 6.10 -8.75 -22.64
N GLY A 342 4.95 -9.39 -22.40
CA GLY A 342 4.71 -10.79 -22.78
C GLY A 342 5.41 -11.84 -21.90
N GLU A 343 6.08 -11.43 -20.81
CA GLU A 343 6.92 -12.33 -20.01
C GLU A 343 6.23 -12.87 -18.75
N GLY A 344 5.18 -12.20 -18.28
CA GLY A 344 4.54 -12.55 -17.01
C GLY A 344 3.78 -13.87 -17.06
N PHE A 345 3.68 -14.52 -15.90
CA PHE A 345 3.00 -15.80 -15.72
C PHE A 345 1.61 -15.58 -15.10
N HIS A 346 0.86 -16.66 -14.91
CA HIS A 346 -0.36 -16.63 -14.09
C HIS A 346 -0.09 -16.59 -12.58
N ASN A 347 1.13 -16.26 -12.17
CA ASN A 347 1.62 -16.26 -10.80
C ASN A 347 2.86 -15.36 -10.72
N VAL A 348 3.24 -14.98 -9.50
CA VAL A 348 4.38 -14.12 -9.18
C VAL A 348 5.17 -14.75 -8.03
N SER A 349 6.47 -14.48 -7.93
CA SER A 349 7.30 -14.87 -6.79
C SER A 349 8.17 -13.70 -6.39
N VAL A 350 8.64 -13.72 -5.14
CA VAL A 350 9.38 -12.61 -4.54
C VAL A 350 10.57 -13.17 -3.78
N ALA A 351 11.76 -12.66 -4.07
CA ALA A 351 13.00 -13.03 -3.39
C ALA A 351 14.10 -12.01 -3.70
N ASP A 352 15.02 -11.85 -2.76
CA ASP A 352 16.33 -11.20 -2.94
C ASP A 352 17.24 -12.08 -3.81
N VAL A 353 17.13 -11.93 -5.14
CA VAL A 353 17.83 -12.79 -6.11
C VAL A 353 19.27 -12.33 -6.35
N ASP A 354 19.58 -11.07 -6.06
CA ASP A 354 20.92 -10.50 -6.22
C ASP A 354 21.68 -10.27 -4.89
N ASN A 355 21.13 -10.78 -3.78
CA ASN A 355 21.72 -10.77 -2.43
C ASN A 355 22.15 -9.35 -1.97
N ASP A 356 21.40 -8.32 -2.36
CA ASP A 356 21.62 -6.95 -1.91
C ASP A 356 20.79 -6.60 -0.65
N GLY A 357 19.90 -7.50 -0.23
CA GLY A 357 19.04 -7.40 0.94
C GLY A 357 17.60 -6.95 0.62
N PHE A 358 17.33 -6.53 -0.61
CA PHE A 358 16.04 -6.07 -1.08
C PHE A 358 15.33 -7.19 -1.85
N ASP A 359 14.00 -7.13 -1.95
CA ASP A 359 13.25 -8.14 -2.69
C ASP A 359 13.00 -7.74 -4.15
N GLU A 360 13.31 -8.64 -5.08
CA GLU A 360 12.92 -8.55 -6.48
C GLU A 360 11.59 -9.25 -6.75
N ILE A 361 10.91 -8.81 -7.80
CA ILE A 361 9.66 -9.42 -8.29
C ILE A 361 9.95 -10.31 -9.49
N ILE A 362 9.91 -11.63 -9.27
CA ILE A 362 10.05 -12.63 -10.32
C ILE A 362 8.70 -12.71 -11.05
N TYR A 363 8.61 -12.00 -12.16
CA TYR A 363 7.44 -11.88 -13.03
C TYR A 363 7.51 -12.89 -14.18
N GLY A 364 7.66 -14.17 -13.85
CA GLY A 364 7.79 -15.25 -14.82
C GLY A 364 9.13 -15.22 -15.58
N SER A 365 9.07 -14.86 -16.86
CA SER A 365 10.24 -14.76 -17.74
C SER A 365 10.97 -13.42 -17.65
N ALA A 366 10.47 -12.49 -16.84
CA ALA A 366 11.14 -11.25 -16.46
C ALA A 366 11.31 -11.16 -14.94
N THR A 367 12.29 -10.39 -14.50
CA THR A 367 12.47 -10.02 -13.08
C THR A 367 12.51 -8.50 -13.00
N ILE A 368 11.74 -7.94 -12.09
CA ILE A 368 11.72 -6.51 -11.78
C ILE A 368 12.49 -6.31 -10.50
N ASP A 369 13.42 -5.36 -10.53
CA ASP A 369 14.27 -4.99 -9.40
C ASP A 369 13.45 -4.42 -8.23
N HIS A 370 14.01 -4.37 -7.02
CA HIS A 370 13.35 -3.78 -5.84
C HIS A 370 12.94 -2.33 -6.05
N ASP A 371 13.63 -1.64 -6.96
CA ASP A 371 13.33 -0.31 -7.42
C ASP A 371 12.56 -0.27 -8.75
N GLY A 372 11.83 -1.30 -9.13
CA GLY A 372 10.91 -1.23 -10.27
C GLY A 372 11.60 -1.20 -11.64
N ARG A 373 12.92 -1.24 -11.71
CA ARG A 373 13.64 -1.40 -12.98
C ARG A 373 13.52 -2.81 -13.50
N LEU A 374 13.73 -2.99 -14.80
CA LEU A 374 13.92 -4.33 -15.33
C LEU A 374 15.27 -4.86 -14.84
N TYR A 375 15.27 -5.87 -13.98
CA TYR A 375 16.48 -6.58 -13.57
C TYR A 375 16.93 -7.55 -14.67
N SER A 376 15.99 -8.37 -15.18
CA SER A 376 16.29 -9.33 -16.23
C SER A 376 15.09 -9.65 -17.11
N ARG A 377 15.38 -10.08 -18.35
CA ARG A 377 14.40 -10.59 -19.33
C ARG A 377 15.00 -11.75 -20.10
N THR A 378 14.26 -12.85 -20.22
CA THR A 378 14.71 -13.99 -21.04
C THR A 378 14.15 -13.97 -22.47
N GLY A 379 12.97 -13.40 -22.68
CA GLY A 379 12.28 -13.51 -23.96
C GLY A 379 11.62 -14.86 -24.18
N TYR A 380 11.45 -15.67 -23.14
CA TYR A 380 10.85 -17.00 -23.21
C TYR A 380 9.32 -16.97 -23.10
N GLY A 381 8.76 -15.79 -22.81
CA GLY A 381 7.33 -15.54 -22.85
C GLY A 381 6.58 -16.16 -21.66
N HIS A 382 5.25 -16.16 -21.79
CA HIS A 382 4.29 -16.58 -20.78
C HIS A 382 4.40 -18.05 -20.33
N GLY A 383 3.94 -18.32 -19.11
CA GLY A 383 3.88 -19.65 -18.49
C GLY A 383 2.88 -19.75 -17.34
N ASP A 384 2.68 -21.00 -16.89
CA ASP A 384 1.56 -21.40 -16.02
C ASP A 384 1.99 -21.84 -14.61
N ALA A 385 3.29 -22.03 -14.38
CA ALA A 385 3.86 -22.44 -13.10
C ALA A 385 5.31 -22.00 -12.95
N MET A 386 5.71 -21.62 -11.74
CA MET A 386 7.11 -21.41 -11.40
C MET A 386 7.39 -21.69 -9.93
N HIS A 387 8.63 -22.08 -9.64
CA HIS A 387 9.12 -22.40 -8.31
C HIS A 387 10.45 -21.67 -8.10
N VAL A 388 10.55 -20.85 -7.05
CA VAL A 388 11.73 -20.04 -6.76
C VAL A 388 12.22 -20.33 -5.34
N SER A 389 13.47 -20.75 -5.21
CA SER A 389 14.11 -21.04 -3.92
C SER A 389 15.63 -21.11 -4.08
N ARG A 390 16.35 -21.21 -2.96
CA ARG A 390 17.71 -21.76 -2.95
C ARG A 390 17.59 -23.28 -2.98
N MET A 391 17.84 -23.86 -4.15
CA MET A 391 17.46 -25.26 -4.45
C MET A 391 18.57 -26.28 -4.24
N PHE A 392 19.80 -25.84 -3.93
CA PHE A 392 20.98 -26.71 -3.91
C PHE A 392 21.84 -26.50 -2.66
N PRO A 393 22.44 -27.56 -2.09
CA PRO A 393 23.28 -27.45 -0.90
C PRO A 393 24.63 -26.74 -1.13
N ASP A 394 25.10 -26.69 -2.37
CA ASP A 394 26.41 -26.16 -2.76
C ASP A 394 26.34 -24.78 -3.42
N ASP A 395 25.15 -24.18 -3.49
CA ASP A 395 24.92 -22.90 -4.14
C ASP A 395 23.87 -22.07 -3.38
N ASN A 396 24.25 -20.84 -3.03
CA ASN A 396 23.39 -19.92 -2.28
C ASN A 396 22.62 -18.96 -3.20
N ASP A 397 22.74 -19.08 -4.51
CA ASP A 397 21.91 -18.31 -5.43
C ASP A 397 20.47 -18.85 -5.46
N PHE A 398 19.53 -17.95 -5.72
CA PHE A 398 18.17 -18.34 -6.06
C PHE A 398 18.13 -18.92 -7.47
N TYR A 399 17.40 -20.02 -7.58
CA TYR A 399 17.06 -20.64 -8.84
C TYR A 399 15.56 -20.59 -9.06
N GLY A 400 15.16 -20.58 -10.32
CA GLY A 400 13.77 -20.72 -10.72
C GLY A 400 13.58 -21.91 -11.65
N TRP A 401 12.58 -22.74 -11.37
CA TRP A 401 12.06 -23.73 -12.31
C TRP A 401 10.82 -23.17 -12.97
N PHE A 402 10.86 -23.02 -14.29
CA PHE A 402 9.82 -22.37 -15.09
C PHE A 402 9.28 -23.32 -16.15
N VAL A 403 7.99 -23.20 -16.46
CA VAL A 403 7.37 -23.86 -17.62
C VAL A 403 6.70 -22.81 -18.51
N HIS A 404 6.72 -23.03 -19.82
CA HIS A 404 6.29 -22.03 -20.81
C HIS A 404 5.13 -22.55 -21.65
N GLU A 405 4.15 -21.67 -21.90
CA GLU A 405 3.00 -21.95 -22.78
C GLU A 405 3.36 -21.68 -24.26
N ASP A 406 4.25 -20.72 -24.52
CA ASP A 406 4.61 -20.33 -25.88
C ASP A 406 5.37 -21.45 -26.62
N LYS A 407 4.74 -22.00 -27.65
CA LYS A 407 5.29 -23.04 -28.55
C LYS A 407 6.56 -22.57 -29.28
N GLY A 408 6.71 -21.26 -29.46
CA GLY A 408 7.87 -20.63 -30.06
C GLY A 408 9.08 -20.55 -29.12
N SER A 409 8.86 -20.66 -27.81
CA SER A 409 9.89 -20.46 -26.78
C SER A 409 11.13 -21.31 -27.01
N ALA A 410 12.27 -20.81 -26.52
CA ALA A 410 13.53 -21.54 -26.52
C ALA A 410 13.42 -22.83 -25.67
N TYR A 411 12.57 -22.80 -24.64
CA TYR A 411 12.35 -23.90 -23.71
C TYR A 411 10.85 -24.07 -23.45
N GLY A 412 10.39 -25.31 -23.31
CA GLY A 412 9.07 -25.61 -22.73
C GLY A 412 9.12 -25.68 -21.21
N TYR A 413 10.30 -26.02 -20.66
CA TYR A 413 10.62 -25.91 -19.25
C TYR A 413 12.11 -25.69 -19.07
N GLU A 414 12.50 -25.01 -18.00
CA GLU A 414 13.89 -24.65 -17.75
C GLU A 414 14.17 -24.36 -16.27
N LEU A 415 15.40 -24.65 -15.84
CA LEU A 415 16.00 -24.28 -14.57
C LEU A 415 16.99 -23.14 -14.79
N ARG A 416 16.74 -21.98 -14.19
CA ARG A 416 17.53 -20.75 -14.33
C ARG A 416 18.12 -20.31 -13.01
N ASN A 417 19.40 -19.96 -13.02
CA ASN A 417 19.99 -19.19 -11.93
C ASN A 417 19.51 -17.73 -12.07
N LEU A 418 18.82 -17.19 -11.07
CA LEU A 418 18.13 -15.91 -11.19
C LEU A 418 19.07 -14.70 -11.09
N ARG A 419 20.16 -14.82 -10.33
CA ARG A 419 21.22 -13.80 -10.28
C ARG A 419 21.84 -13.55 -11.65
N THR A 420 22.26 -14.63 -12.31
CA THR A 420 23.00 -14.55 -13.59
C THR A 420 22.12 -14.62 -14.83
N ASN A 421 20.84 -14.92 -14.66
CA ASN A 421 19.86 -15.17 -15.72
C ASN A 421 20.26 -16.32 -16.67
N ASN A 422 21.19 -17.20 -16.26
CA ASN A 422 21.64 -18.31 -17.08
C ASN A 422 20.78 -19.56 -16.85
N VAL A 423 20.32 -20.16 -17.95
CA VAL A 423 19.67 -21.47 -17.93
C VAL A 423 20.73 -22.55 -17.68
N VAL A 424 20.59 -23.27 -16.56
CA VAL A 424 21.44 -24.42 -16.19
C VAL A 424 21.05 -25.64 -17.03
N PHE A 425 19.76 -25.87 -17.15
CA PHE A 425 19.18 -26.99 -17.87
C PHE A 425 17.79 -26.61 -18.36
N GLY A 426 17.41 -27.04 -19.56
CA GLY A 426 16.08 -26.85 -20.08
C GLY A 426 15.88 -27.60 -21.39
N LYS A 427 14.63 -27.79 -21.79
CA LYS A 427 14.29 -28.50 -23.03
C LYS A 427 13.19 -27.79 -23.79
N LYS A 428 13.40 -27.62 -25.10
CA LYS A 428 12.33 -27.20 -26.02
C LYS A 428 11.33 -28.34 -26.24
N THR A 429 10.04 -28.04 -26.10
CA THR A 429 8.94 -28.98 -26.38
C THR A 429 8.21 -28.65 -27.68
N GLY A 430 8.11 -27.37 -28.05
CA GLY A 430 7.29 -26.91 -29.18
C GLY A 430 5.78 -27.00 -28.92
N THR A 431 5.39 -27.24 -27.67
CA THR A 431 4.01 -27.36 -27.19
C THR A 431 3.87 -26.60 -25.89
N ASP A 432 2.64 -26.25 -25.53
CA ASP A 432 2.30 -25.74 -24.20
C ASP A 432 2.71 -26.77 -23.12
N VAL A 433 3.44 -26.32 -22.10
CA VAL A 433 3.77 -27.08 -20.89
C VAL A 433 3.08 -26.41 -19.69
N GLY A 434 1.78 -26.64 -19.53
CA GLY A 434 0.98 -25.94 -18.53
C GLY A 434 1.15 -26.34 -17.05
N ARG A 435 2.16 -27.15 -16.67
CA ARG A 435 2.50 -27.48 -15.27
C ARG A 435 3.99 -27.72 -15.08
N GLY A 436 4.52 -27.25 -13.96
CA GLY A 436 5.84 -27.53 -13.44
C GLY A 436 5.75 -27.91 -11.96
N PHE A 437 6.77 -28.58 -11.44
CA PHE A 437 6.95 -28.84 -10.02
C PHE A 437 8.44 -28.92 -9.72
N ALA A 438 8.88 -28.26 -8.65
CA ALA A 438 10.24 -28.35 -8.11
C ALA A 438 10.20 -28.47 -6.59
N ALA A 439 10.92 -29.44 -6.04
CA ALA A 439 11.04 -29.71 -4.60
C ALA A 439 12.14 -30.77 -4.33
N ASP A 440 12.66 -30.88 -3.10
CA ASP A 440 13.57 -31.96 -2.71
C ASP A 440 12.73 -33.19 -2.32
N VAL A 441 12.56 -34.15 -3.23
CA VAL A 441 11.71 -35.33 -3.00
C VAL A 441 12.52 -36.61 -2.81
N ASP A 442 13.77 -36.64 -3.30
CA ASP A 442 14.63 -37.81 -3.28
C ASP A 442 15.87 -37.57 -2.39
N PRO A 443 15.91 -38.10 -1.14
CA PRO A 443 17.05 -37.90 -0.24
C PRO A 443 18.37 -38.50 -0.78
N ASP A 444 18.31 -39.39 -1.78
CA ASP A 444 19.49 -39.96 -2.41
C ASP A 444 20.10 -39.04 -3.49
N ASN A 445 19.45 -37.91 -3.81
CA ASN A 445 19.91 -36.93 -4.80
C ASN A 445 19.94 -35.51 -4.19
N PRO A 446 21.10 -35.02 -3.72
CA PRO A 446 21.18 -33.72 -3.07
C PRO A 446 20.70 -32.54 -3.94
N GLY A 447 19.79 -31.73 -3.40
CA GLY A 447 19.14 -30.62 -4.09
C GLY A 447 17.74 -30.95 -4.57
N PHE A 448 17.08 -30.00 -5.24
CA PHE A 448 15.71 -30.23 -5.72
C PHE A 448 15.68 -31.14 -6.96
N GLU A 449 14.60 -31.91 -7.06
CA GLU A 449 14.12 -32.53 -8.29
C GLU A 449 13.12 -31.61 -9.01
N PHE A 450 13.07 -31.77 -10.34
CA PHE A 450 12.26 -30.96 -11.23
C PHE A 450 11.40 -31.83 -12.13
N CYS A 451 10.12 -31.52 -12.28
CA CYS A 451 9.29 -32.15 -13.30
C CYS A 451 8.32 -31.16 -13.97
N SER A 452 7.73 -31.59 -15.08
CA SER A 452 6.76 -30.80 -15.83
C SER A 452 5.67 -31.65 -16.46
N ALA A 453 4.64 -31.02 -17.03
CA ALA A 453 3.58 -31.69 -17.76
C ALA A 453 4.06 -32.35 -19.07
N ALA A 454 5.24 -31.97 -19.57
CA ALA A 454 5.74 -32.38 -20.87
C ALA A 454 6.05 -33.89 -20.95
N ASP A 455 6.46 -34.50 -19.84
CA ASP A 455 6.74 -35.92 -19.72
C ASP A 455 6.57 -36.40 -18.26
N GLY A 456 6.65 -37.72 -18.03
CA GLY A 456 6.32 -38.35 -16.75
C GLY A 456 7.51 -38.49 -15.78
N TYR A 457 8.50 -37.60 -15.82
CA TYR A 457 9.78 -37.81 -15.15
C TYR A 457 10.21 -36.68 -14.20
N TYR A 458 10.97 -37.06 -13.18
CA TYR A 458 11.77 -36.14 -12.35
C TYR A 458 13.19 -36.03 -12.91
N TYR A 459 13.73 -34.82 -12.88
CA TYR A 459 15.07 -34.45 -13.32
C TYR A 459 15.87 -33.86 -12.15
N ASN A 460 17.17 -34.11 -12.10
CA ASN A 460 18.09 -33.41 -11.19
C ASN A 460 18.69 -32.14 -11.83
N LYS A 461 19.54 -31.41 -11.09
CA LYS A 461 20.28 -30.20 -11.56
C LYS A 461 21.00 -30.41 -12.90
N ALA A 462 21.52 -31.61 -13.15
CA ALA A 462 22.23 -31.96 -14.38
C ALA A 462 21.32 -32.31 -15.56
N GLY A 463 19.99 -32.25 -15.39
CA GLY A 463 19.01 -32.61 -16.40
C GLY A 463 18.88 -34.13 -16.61
N GLN A 464 19.37 -34.94 -15.66
CA GLN A 464 19.27 -36.39 -15.72
C GLN A 464 17.96 -36.86 -15.11
N GLN A 465 17.28 -37.79 -15.77
CA GLN A 465 16.10 -38.43 -15.23
C GLN A 465 16.47 -39.28 -14.00
N VAL A 466 15.86 -38.98 -12.84
CA VAL A 466 16.14 -39.67 -11.57
C VAL A 466 14.97 -40.52 -11.07
N GLY A 467 13.75 -40.26 -11.55
CA GLY A 467 12.55 -41.01 -11.20
C GLY A 467 11.36 -40.68 -12.10
N SER A 468 10.19 -41.21 -11.73
CA SER A 468 8.92 -40.91 -12.41
C SER A 468 7.95 -40.14 -11.51
N ARG A 469 7.20 -39.21 -12.10
CA ARG A 469 6.22 -38.36 -11.43
C ARG A 469 4.79 -38.74 -11.82
N SER A 470 3.84 -38.63 -10.89
CA SER A 470 2.41 -38.81 -11.18
C SER A 470 1.64 -37.49 -11.14
N SER A 471 2.03 -36.55 -10.25
CA SER A 471 1.46 -35.20 -10.18
C SER A 471 2.53 -34.11 -10.31
N ALA A 472 2.09 -32.89 -10.63
CA ALA A 472 2.86 -31.65 -10.64
C ALA A 472 1.90 -30.50 -10.25
N ASN A 473 1.79 -30.25 -8.95
CA ASN A 473 0.93 -29.22 -8.38
C ASN A 473 1.63 -28.57 -7.17
N PHE A 474 1.20 -28.83 -5.93
CA PHE A 474 1.79 -28.20 -4.74
C PHE A 474 2.87 -29.08 -4.10
N ARG A 475 3.95 -28.45 -3.62
CA ARG A 475 4.85 -29.06 -2.63
C ARG A 475 4.37 -28.71 -1.23
N LEU A 476 4.63 -29.58 -0.26
CA LEU A 476 4.41 -29.33 1.16
C LEU A 476 5.27 -30.24 2.05
N TYR A 477 5.52 -29.83 3.27
CA TYR A 477 6.12 -30.61 4.34
C TYR A 477 5.00 -31.15 5.21
N TRP A 478 4.84 -32.47 5.23
CA TRP A 478 3.74 -33.14 5.94
C TRP A 478 4.23 -34.21 6.90
N ASP A 479 5.28 -34.97 6.54
CA ASP A 479 5.77 -36.08 7.35
C ASP A 479 6.87 -35.69 8.36
N GLY A 480 7.72 -36.64 8.75
CA GLY A 480 8.77 -36.44 9.75
C GLY A 480 10.17 -36.21 9.19
N ASP A 481 10.38 -36.41 7.89
CA ASP A 481 11.67 -36.21 7.21
C ASP A 481 11.87 -34.76 6.74
N LEU A 482 12.87 -34.49 5.89
CA LEU A 482 13.18 -33.12 5.38
C LEU A 482 12.82 -32.98 3.90
N GLN A 483 12.33 -34.04 3.28
CA GLN A 483 11.94 -34.07 1.89
C GLN A 483 10.49 -33.63 1.77
N ASP A 484 10.17 -33.08 0.61
CA ASP A 484 8.86 -32.61 0.25
C ASP A 484 7.90 -33.75 -0.09
N GLU A 485 6.66 -33.59 0.36
CA GLU A 485 5.50 -34.27 -0.17
C GLU A 485 4.88 -33.46 -1.32
N ILE A 486 3.92 -34.08 -2.01
CA ILE A 486 3.19 -33.49 -3.12
C ILE A 486 1.71 -33.49 -2.80
N PHE A 487 1.07 -32.32 -2.84
CA PHE A 487 -0.39 -32.19 -2.79
C PHE A 487 -0.97 -32.03 -4.19
N ASP A 488 -2.04 -32.77 -4.49
CA ASP A 488 -2.87 -32.53 -5.66
C ASP A 488 -4.34 -32.85 -5.38
N GLY A 489 -5.23 -31.95 -5.83
CA GLY A 489 -6.67 -32.11 -5.75
C GLY A 489 -7.29 -32.99 -6.84
N GLN A 490 -6.53 -33.36 -7.87
CA GLN A 490 -7.00 -34.15 -9.01
C GLN A 490 -7.17 -35.66 -8.71
N GLY A 491 -7.95 -36.34 -9.55
CA GLY A 491 -8.02 -37.80 -9.54
C GLY A 491 -8.94 -38.38 -8.47
N THR A 492 -8.39 -39.09 -7.48
CA THR A 492 -9.15 -39.80 -6.43
C THR A 492 -9.62 -38.91 -5.27
N GLY A 493 -9.54 -37.58 -5.45
CA GLY A 493 -9.78 -36.57 -4.42
C GLY A 493 -8.48 -35.94 -3.93
N ALA A 494 -8.59 -34.89 -3.11
CA ALA A 494 -7.43 -34.19 -2.54
C ALA A 494 -6.49 -35.17 -1.82
N THR A 495 -5.27 -35.29 -2.33
CA THR A 495 -4.31 -36.33 -1.94
C THR A 495 -2.94 -35.72 -1.69
N ILE A 496 -2.30 -36.17 -0.61
CA ILE A 496 -0.87 -35.99 -0.36
C ILE A 496 -0.17 -37.28 -0.77
N SER A 497 0.90 -37.16 -1.53
CA SER A 497 1.77 -38.25 -1.96
C SER A 497 3.21 -38.01 -1.52
N LYS A 498 3.97 -39.09 -1.39
CA LYS A 498 5.40 -39.07 -1.07
C LYS A 498 6.19 -39.74 -2.19
N TYR A 499 7.38 -39.24 -2.51
CA TYR A 499 8.29 -39.95 -3.40
C TYR A 499 8.98 -41.10 -2.65
N ASN A 500 9.01 -42.27 -3.27
CA ASN A 500 9.65 -43.46 -2.72
C ASN A 500 10.99 -43.69 -3.45
N PRO A 501 12.14 -43.48 -2.77
CA PRO A 501 13.47 -43.61 -3.41
C PRO A 501 13.77 -45.02 -3.91
N SER A 502 13.22 -46.04 -3.24
CA SER A 502 13.42 -47.44 -3.64
C SER A 502 12.68 -47.78 -4.94
N SER A 503 11.45 -47.30 -5.11
CA SER A 503 10.66 -47.54 -6.33
C SER A 503 10.93 -46.48 -7.42
N LYS A 504 11.50 -45.33 -7.03
CA LYS A 504 11.71 -44.11 -7.84
C LYS A 504 10.41 -43.52 -8.39
N LYS A 505 9.36 -43.52 -7.55
CA LYS A 505 8.00 -43.11 -7.92
C LYS A 505 7.33 -42.35 -6.80
N GLN A 506 6.40 -41.48 -7.18
CA GLN A 506 5.42 -40.90 -6.27
C GLN A 506 4.34 -41.95 -5.89
N GLU A 507 4.07 -42.08 -4.60
CA GLU A 507 3.10 -43.01 -4.01
C GLU A 507 2.13 -42.24 -3.09
N ASN A 508 0.85 -42.61 -3.11
CA ASN A 508 -0.15 -41.94 -2.28
C ASN A 508 0.11 -42.19 -0.79
N MET A 509 0.11 -41.12 -0.01
CA MET A 509 0.34 -41.15 1.43
C MET A 509 -0.99 -41.01 2.19
N VAL A 510 -1.79 -39.99 1.87
CA VAL A 510 -3.11 -39.79 2.47
C VAL A 510 -4.06 -39.14 1.48
N VAL A 511 -5.31 -39.63 1.42
CA VAL A 511 -6.40 -39.02 0.65
C VAL A 511 -7.26 -38.18 1.60
N LEU A 512 -6.96 -36.89 1.71
CA LEU A 512 -7.63 -35.93 2.60
C LEU A 512 -9.14 -35.88 2.37
N GLY A 513 -9.61 -36.05 1.13
CA GLY A 513 -11.03 -36.11 0.82
C GLY A 513 -11.81 -37.22 1.52
N SER A 514 -11.12 -38.24 2.05
CA SER A 514 -11.74 -39.30 2.88
C SER A 514 -12.07 -38.84 4.31
N TYR A 515 -11.65 -37.64 4.69
CA TYR A 515 -11.76 -37.07 6.02
C TYR A 515 -12.45 -35.71 5.91
N GLY A 516 -13.66 -35.55 6.44
CA GLY A 516 -14.40 -34.29 6.33
C GLY A 516 -14.87 -33.90 4.92
N ASN A 517 -14.79 -34.80 3.94
CA ASN A 517 -15.15 -34.54 2.53
C ASN A 517 -14.34 -33.37 1.92
N GLY A 518 -13.07 -33.23 2.31
CA GLY A 518 -12.20 -32.16 1.80
C GLY A 518 -12.12 -32.15 0.27
N SER A 519 -12.33 -30.97 -0.32
CA SER A 519 -12.33 -30.74 -1.75
C SER A 519 -11.42 -29.59 -2.15
N SER A 520 -10.82 -29.72 -3.32
CA SER A 520 -9.95 -28.71 -3.92
C SER A 520 -10.75 -27.65 -4.68
N CYS A 521 -10.13 -26.49 -4.88
CA CYS A 521 -10.68 -25.34 -5.56
C CYS A 521 -10.26 -25.30 -7.04
N ASN A 522 -10.83 -24.34 -7.79
CA ASN A 522 -10.32 -23.91 -9.09
C ASN A 522 -10.30 -24.98 -10.19
N SER A 523 -11.32 -25.84 -10.19
CA SER A 523 -11.56 -26.86 -11.22
C SER A 523 -10.32 -27.73 -11.47
N THR A 524 -9.71 -27.67 -12.64
CA THR A 524 -8.57 -28.53 -12.99
C THR A 524 -7.25 -28.08 -12.37
N LYS A 525 -7.14 -26.83 -11.89
CA LYS A 525 -6.00 -26.39 -11.08
C LYS A 525 -5.96 -27.16 -9.77
N SER A 526 -7.14 -27.47 -9.22
CA SER A 526 -7.31 -28.40 -8.11
C SER A 526 -6.43 -28.05 -6.91
N THR A 527 -6.40 -26.76 -6.59
CA THR A 527 -5.59 -26.16 -5.53
C THR A 527 -6.26 -26.38 -4.16
N PRO A 528 -5.50 -26.35 -3.06
CA PRO A 528 -6.11 -26.21 -1.74
C PRO A 528 -6.80 -24.84 -1.62
N CYS A 529 -7.59 -24.62 -0.56
CA CYS A 529 -7.93 -23.26 -0.17
C CYS A 529 -6.67 -22.52 0.30
N LEU A 530 -5.82 -23.21 1.09
CA LEU A 530 -4.50 -22.76 1.55
C LEU A 530 -3.65 -23.97 1.96
N ILE A 531 -2.34 -23.90 1.72
CA ILE A 531 -1.31 -24.68 2.41
C ILE A 531 -0.33 -23.72 3.07
N ALA A 532 -0.17 -23.81 4.40
CA ALA A 532 0.77 -22.98 5.17
C ALA A 532 1.03 -23.58 6.57
N ASP A 533 2.22 -23.35 7.17
CA ASP A 533 2.43 -23.51 8.62
C ASP A 533 1.63 -22.42 9.35
N ILE A 534 0.43 -22.75 9.83
CA ILE A 534 -0.42 -21.81 10.57
C ILE A 534 -0.49 -22.16 12.05
N LEU A 535 -0.04 -23.35 12.46
CA LEU A 535 -0.02 -23.82 13.84
C LEU A 535 1.00 -24.96 14.01
N GLY A 536 1.33 -25.29 15.25
CA GLY A 536 2.21 -26.42 15.53
C GLY A 536 3.67 -26.11 15.21
N ASP A 537 4.40 -27.12 14.75
CA ASP A 537 5.80 -27.01 14.37
C ASP A 537 5.92 -26.67 12.87
N TRP A 538 7.13 -26.80 12.29
CA TRP A 538 7.46 -26.32 10.95
C TRP A 538 6.72 -26.94 9.76
N ARG A 539 5.82 -27.89 9.98
CA ARG A 539 5.12 -28.61 8.90
C ARG A 539 3.80 -27.94 8.60
N GLU A 540 3.30 -28.17 7.41
CA GLU A 540 2.28 -27.31 6.82
C GLU A 540 0.89 -27.90 6.97
N GLU A 541 -0.04 -27.08 7.44
CA GLU A 541 -1.45 -27.40 7.41
C GLU A 541 -2.00 -27.31 5.98
N VAL A 542 -3.04 -28.11 5.71
CA VAL A 542 -3.84 -28.02 4.49
C VAL A 542 -5.24 -27.56 4.85
N ILE A 543 -5.79 -26.59 4.12
CA ILE A 543 -7.18 -26.16 4.25
C ILE A 543 -7.96 -26.51 2.97
N LEU A 544 -9.08 -27.22 3.13
CA LEU A 544 -9.99 -27.59 2.04
C LEU A 544 -11.44 -27.26 2.44
N TYR A 545 -12.32 -26.98 1.49
CA TYR A 545 -13.75 -26.87 1.79
C TYR A 545 -14.42 -28.26 1.81
N ASP A 546 -15.52 -28.40 2.54
CA ASP A 546 -16.32 -29.63 2.54
C ASP A 546 -17.18 -29.68 1.27
N ALA A 547 -16.96 -30.67 0.40
CA ALA A 547 -17.68 -30.82 -0.86
C ALA A 547 -19.19 -31.10 -0.70
N ASN A 548 -19.57 -31.75 0.39
CA ASN A 548 -20.97 -32.08 0.69
C ASN A 548 -21.68 -30.95 1.45
N ASP A 549 -20.92 -30.15 2.19
CA ASP A 549 -21.41 -28.96 2.90
C ASP A 549 -20.49 -27.76 2.68
N PRO A 550 -20.62 -27.03 1.55
CA PRO A 550 -19.79 -25.85 1.25
C PRO A 550 -20.04 -24.64 2.16
N SER A 551 -20.70 -24.83 3.31
CA SER A 551 -20.66 -23.89 4.42
C SER A 551 -19.55 -24.20 5.43
N LYS A 552 -18.72 -25.23 5.19
CA LYS A 552 -17.62 -25.63 6.07
C LYS A 552 -16.29 -25.71 5.34
N ILE A 553 -15.23 -25.52 6.12
CA ILE A 553 -13.86 -25.83 5.74
C ILE A 553 -13.27 -26.82 6.74
N ASN A 554 -12.24 -27.54 6.33
CA ASN A 554 -11.49 -28.48 7.14
C ASN A 554 -10.02 -28.06 7.14
N ILE A 555 -9.46 -27.90 8.33
CA ILE A 555 -8.02 -27.71 8.55
C ILE A 555 -7.44 -29.07 8.89
N TYR A 556 -6.47 -29.54 8.13
CA TYR A 556 -5.73 -30.78 8.34
C TYR A 556 -4.32 -30.45 8.82
N THR A 557 -3.86 -31.15 9.85
CA THR A 557 -2.50 -31.03 10.39
C THR A 557 -1.92 -32.42 10.61
N THR A 558 -0.59 -32.52 10.61
CA THR A 558 0.10 -33.80 10.74
C THR A 558 0.23 -34.24 12.19
N THR A 559 0.18 -35.56 12.42
CA THR A 559 0.49 -36.18 13.72
C THR A 559 1.66 -37.16 13.65
N ILE A 560 2.42 -37.09 12.56
CA ILE A 560 3.63 -37.90 12.38
C ILE A 560 4.73 -37.25 13.22
N GLU A 561 5.55 -38.01 13.95
CA GLU A 561 6.64 -37.41 14.72
C GLU A 561 7.83 -37.10 13.80
N THR A 562 8.30 -35.85 13.82
CA THR A 562 9.61 -35.46 13.29
C THR A 562 10.67 -35.44 14.38
N LYS A 563 11.93 -35.67 14.01
CA LYS A 563 13.12 -35.46 14.86
C LYS A 563 13.78 -34.11 14.62
N TYR A 564 13.33 -33.35 13.62
CA TYR A 564 13.93 -32.09 13.20
C TYR A 564 13.24 -30.92 13.87
N ARG A 565 14.05 -29.89 14.16
CA ARG A 565 13.58 -28.59 14.63
C ARG A 565 13.97 -27.57 13.58
N LEU A 566 12.96 -26.89 13.04
CA LEU A 566 13.12 -25.72 12.20
C LEU A 566 12.35 -24.56 12.83
N PHE A 567 12.79 -23.35 12.54
CA PHE A 567 11.96 -22.18 12.80
C PHE A 567 10.66 -22.32 12.01
N THR A 568 9.55 -21.76 12.51
CA THR A 568 8.30 -21.65 11.76
C THR A 568 8.58 -21.07 10.37
N PRO A 569 8.19 -21.73 9.26
CA PRO A 569 8.31 -21.17 7.93
C PRO A 569 7.67 -19.79 7.76
N MET A 570 6.70 -19.39 8.61
CA MET A 570 6.16 -18.03 8.58
C MET A 570 7.15 -16.95 9.03
N HIS A 571 8.29 -17.33 9.63
CA HIS A 571 9.42 -16.44 9.91
C HIS A 571 10.54 -16.54 8.84
N ASP A 572 10.34 -17.30 7.76
CA ASP A 572 11.16 -17.28 6.54
C ASP A 572 10.53 -16.32 5.52
N TYR A 573 11.26 -15.32 5.06
CA TYR A 573 10.69 -14.24 4.24
C TYR A 573 10.15 -14.74 2.89
N VAL A 574 10.87 -15.62 2.17
CA VAL A 574 10.39 -16.14 0.88
C VAL A 574 9.12 -16.96 1.09
N TYR A 575 9.07 -17.76 2.15
CA TYR A 575 7.90 -18.58 2.47
C TYR A 575 6.70 -17.73 2.87
N ARG A 576 6.88 -16.78 3.80
CA ARG A 576 5.80 -15.92 4.29
C ARG A 576 5.20 -15.04 3.19
N LEU A 577 6.06 -14.51 2.31
CA LEU A 577 5.62 -13.80 1.11
C LEU A 577 4.90 -14.78 0.15
N GLY A 578 5.42 -16.00 0.01
CA GLY A 578 4.78 -17.15 -0.62
C GLY A 578 3.32 -17.35 -0.23
N VAL A 579 3.06 -17.38 1.07
CA VAL A 579 1.72 -17.52 1.64
C VAL A 579 0.83 -16.30 1.31
N ALA A 580 1.40 -15.09 1.30
CA ALA A 580 0.66 -13.88 0.92
C ALA A 580 0.20 -13.93 -0.55
N TRP A 581 1.09 -14.29 -1.48
CA TRP A 581 0.74 -14.35 -2.90
C TRP A 581 0.10 -15.67 -3.33
N GLN A 582 -0.03 -16.69 -2.48
CA GLN A 582 -0.57 -18.01 -2.84
C GLN A 582 -1.96 -17.94 -3.51
N ASN A 583 -2.81 -16.98 -3.14
CA ASN A 583 -4.14 -16.79 -3.75
C ASN A 583 -4.12 -16.17 -5.16
N THR A 584 -2.94 -15.72 -5.62
CA THR A 584 -2.80 -14.91 -6.81
C THR A 584 -2.95 -15.75 -8.07
N SER A 585 -4.04 -15.53 -8.80
CA SER A 585 -4.32 -16.12 -10.11
C SER A 585 -4.24 -17.66 -10.13
N TYR A 586 -3.16 -18.26 -10.62
CA TYR A 586 -2.94 -19.71 -10.55
C TYR A 586 -1.99 -20.00 -9.41
N ASN A 587 -2.57 -20.35 -8.26
CA ASN A 587 -1.87 -20.57 -7.00
C ASN A 587 -0.63 -21.46 -7.20
N GLN A 588 0.52 -21.02 -6.68
CA GLN A 588 1.76 -21.81 -6.63
C GLN A 588 2.11 -22.10 -5.15
N PRO A 589 2.84 -23.19 -4.86
CA PRO A 589 3.23 -23.49 -3.49
C PRO A 589 4.29 -22.51 -2.96
N PRO A 590 4.24 -22.14 -1.66
CA PRO A 590 5.29 -21.37 -1.02
C PRO A 590 6.58 -22.21 -0.90
N HIS A 591 7.73 -21.53 -0.93
CA HIS A 591 9.07 -22.11 -0.81
C HIS A 591 9.85 -21.43 0.30
N LEU A 592 10.74 -22.17 0.97
CA LEU A 592 11.70 -21.58 1.91
C LEU A 592 12.78 -20.79 1.16
N SER A 593 13.37 -19.81 1.83
CA SER A 593 14.54 -19.06 1.36
C SER A 593 15.85 -19.88 1.39
N ASN A 594 15.82 -21.07 2.01
CA ASN A 594 16.98 -21.93 2.22
C ASN A 594 16.68 -23.39 1.85
N TYR A 595 17.69 -24.09 1.32
CA TYR A 595 17.67 -25.54 1.15
C TYR A 595 17.84 -26.26 2.50
N ILE A 596 16.90 -27.14 2.87
CA ILE A 596 16.93 -27.85 4.16
C ILE A 596 17.23 -29.35 4.04
N GLY A 597 17.21 -29.93 2.84
CA GLY A 597 17.40 -31.37 2.61
C GLY A 597 18.75 -31.93 3.09
N GLY A 598 19.77 -31.07 3.21
CA GLY A 598 21.09 -31.41 3.74
C GLY A 598 21.18 -31.46 5.27
N GLY A 599 20.08 -31.16 5.98
CA GLY A 599 20.01 -31.07 7.44
C GLY A 599 19.75 -29.65 7.95
N VAL A 600 19.35 -29.55 9.23
CA VAL A 600 18.86 -28.30 9.84
C VAL A 600 19.89 -27.57 10.70
N ASP A 601 21.04 -28.18 10.97
CA ASP A 601 22.03 -27.66 11.94
C ASP A 601 22.63 -26.31 11.50
N ASN A 602 22.77 -26.11 10.18
CA ASN A 602 23.39 -24.93 9.59
C ASN A 602 22.39 -23.84 9.18
N ILE A 603 21.09 -24.03 9.42
CA ILE A 603 20.08 -23.02 9.08
C ILE A 603 20.37 -21.75 9.90
N ALA A 604 20.53 -20.62 9.20
CA ALA A 604 20.74 -19.34 9.84
C ALA A 604 19.52 -18.96 10.69
N GLN A 605 19.75 -18.24 11.79
CA GLN A 605 18.64 -17.63 12.49
C GLN A 605 18.02 -16.57 11.57
N PRO A 606 16.68 -16.50 11.45
CA PRO A 606 16.04 -15.44 10.68
C PRO A 606 16.47 -14.06 11.18
N ASP A 607 16.92 -13.20 10.27
CA ASP A 607 17.28 -11.81 10.56
C ASP A 607 16.01 -10.95 10.54
N ILE A 608 15.27 -11.03 11.65
CA ILE A 608 13.93 -10.44 11.77
C ILE A 608 13.78 -9.62 13.06
N TYR A 609 12.87 -8.65 13.01
CA TYR A 609 12.26 -8.05 14.19
C TYR A 609 10.75 -8.28 14.10
N VAL A 610 10.08 -8.37 15.25
CA VAL A 610 8.62 -8.55 15.29
C VAL A 610 7.92 -7.20 15.33
N ALA A 611 6.84 -7.08 14.55
CA ALA A 611 5.98 -5.89 14.52
C ALA A 611 5.27 -5.68 15.87
N GLY A 612 4.80 -4.44 16.12
CA GLY A 612 4.10 -4.11 17.38
C GLY A 612 4.07 -2.62 17.75
N GLU A 613 4.71 -1.76 16.96
CA GLU A 613 4.56 -0.30 17.03
C GLU A 613 4.54 0.25 15.60
N VAL A 614 3.63 1.19 15.31
CA VAL A 614 3.55 1.86 14.00
C VAL A 614 4.93 2.37 13.59
N VAL A 615 5.46 1.84 12.50
CA VAL A 615 6.79 2.24 12.02
C VAL A 615 6.65 3.40 11.07
N LYS A 616 7.26 4.53 11.42
CA LYS A 616 7.32 5.68 10.51
C LYS A 616 8.26 5.37 9.35
N ARG A 617 7.70 5.05 8.20
CA ARG A 617 8.46 4.87 6.95
C ARG A 617 8.74 6.21 6.27
N GLU A 618 9.96 6.37 5.78
CA GLU A 618 10.33 7.51 4.93
C GLU A 618 10.18 7.08 3.45
N PRO A 619 9.43 7.81 2.62
CA PRO A 619 9.21 7.40 1.22
C PRO A 619 10.51 7.44 0.34
N VAL A 620 10.54 6.82 -0.85
CA VAL A 620 11.75 6.66 -1.72
C VAL A 620 11.94 7.68 -2.86
N ARG A 621 13.15 8.25 -3.01
CA ARG A 621 13.57 9.26 -4.03
C ARG A 621 14.19 8.64 -5.30
N ARG A 622 13.91 9.20 -6.49
CA ARG A 622 14.53 8.80 -7.79
C ARG A 622 15.04 9.98 -8.62
N VAL A 623 16.08 9.74 -9.43
CA VAL A 623 16.64 10.71 -10.39
C VAL A 623 16.97 10.01 -11.71
N PHE A 624 16.60 10.58 -12.86
CA PHE A 624 16.96 10.10 -14.20
C PHE A 624 18.29 10.71 -14.67
N ASN A 625 19.25 9.84 -15.02
CA ASN A 625 20.55 10.21 -15.53
C ASN A 625 20.55 10.24 -17.06
N ARG A 626 20.59 11.44 -17.63
CA ARG A 626 20.60 11.68 -19.08
C ARG A 626 21.91 11.24 -19.77
N GLY A 627 22.95 10.90 -19.00
CA GLY A 627 24.28 10.53 -19.48
C GLY A 627 24.49 9.04 -19.77
N ALA A 628 23.46 8.18 -19.60
CA ALA A 628 23.55 6.78 -19.96
C ALA A 628 23.64 6.58 -21.50
N GLU A 629 24.23 5.47 -21.95
CA GLU A 629 24.41 5.17 -23.39
C GLU A 629 23.08 5.16 -24.17
N ASN A 630 21.95 5.02 -23.46
CA ASN A 630 20.60 5.22 -23.94
C ASN A 630 19.97 6.46 -23.26
N SER A 631 19.51 7.44 -24.01
CA SER A 631 18.89 8.67 -23.48
C SER A 631 17.35 8.63 -23.46
N ASP A 632 16.75 7.45 -23.63
CA ASP A 632 15.30 7.27 -23.57
C ASP A 632 14.80 7.41 -22.13
N TRP A 633 13.86 8.31 -21.92
CA TRP A 633 13.24 8.58 -20.62
C TRP A 633 12.45 7.39 -20.06
N ASN A 634 11.99 6.49 -20.93
CA ASN A 634 11.24 5.30 -20.52
C ASN A 634 12.16 4.13 -20.13
N ASP A 635 13.47 4.27 -20.26
CA ASP A 635 14.41 3.24 -19.84
C ASP A 635 14.60 3.32 -18.32
N ALA A 636 14.01 2.35 -17.62
CA ALA A 636 14.10 2.26 -16.18
C ALA A 636 15.57 2.22 -15.70
N GLY A 637 16.50 1.67 -16.50
CA GLY A 637 17.94 1.61 -16.21
C GLY A 637 18.65 2.96 -16.12
N ASN A 638 18.01 4.04 -16.59
CA ASN A 638 18.54 5.40 -16.51
C ASN A 638 18.25 6.08 -15.18
N TRP A 639 17.34 5.54 -14.38
CA TRP A 639 17.02 6.08 -13.08
C TRP A 639 18.11 5.65 -12.07
N ILE A 640 18.35 6.42 -11.02
CA ILE A 640 19.30 6.10 -9.95
C ILE A 640 18.62 6.45 -8.62
N GLY A 641 18.56 5.48 -7.70
CA GLY A 641 18.07 5.70 -6.34
C GLY A 641 19.13 6.40 -5.47
N GLY A 642 18.73 7.38 -4.67
CA GLY A 642 19.59 7.93 -3.59
C GLY A 642 20.78 8.82 -4.01
N VAL A 643 20.85 9.31 -5.26
CA VAL A 643 21.93 10.22 -5.70
C VAL A 643 21.42 11.65 -5.90
N LEU A 644 22.23 12.66 -5.52
CA LEU A 644 21.94 14.07 -5.76
C LEU A 644 21.99 14.39 -7.27
N PRO A 645 21.01 15.12 -7.84
CA PRO A 645 21.00 15.45 -9.26
C PRO A 645 22.15 16.40 -9.62
N THR A 646 22.71 16.18 -10.80
CA THR A 646 23.70 17.03 -11.47
C THR A 646 23.05 17.84 -12.59
N GLY A 647 23.78 18.81 -13.17
CA GLY A 647 23.22 19.73 -14.18
C GLY A 647 22.80 19.10 -15.52
N ILE A 648 22.93 17.78 -15.69
CA ILE A 648 22.46 17.04 -16.87
C ILE A 648 21.32 16.08 -16.55
N ASP A 649 20.98 15.89 -15.28
CA ASP A 649 19.97 14.92 -14.85
C ASP A 649 18.56 15.51 -14.94
N THR A 650 17.57 14.64 -15.10
CA THR A 650 16.15 14.94 -14.88
C THR A 650 15.74 14.38 -13.52
N ALA A 651 15.03 15.13 -12.69
CA ALA A 651 14.44 14.61 -11.47
C ALA A 651 12.94 14.36 -11.62
N GLU A 652 12.49 13.15 -11.28
CA GLU A 652 11.08 12.81 -11.08
C GLU A 652 10.87 12.62 -9.57
N ILE A 653 9.99 13.43 -8.99
CA ILE A 653 9.69 13.33 -7.56
C ILE A 653 8.53 12.36 -7.38
N THR A 654 8.86 11.12 -7.02
CA THR A 654 7.86 10.10 -6.68
C THR A 654 7.69 9.93 -5.17
N ASN A 655 8.71 10.09 -4.29
CA ASN A 655 8.61 9.90 -2.81
C ASN A 655 9.86 10.28 -1.89
N GLY A 656 9.66 10.56 -0.56
CA GLY A 656 10.45 10.69 0.76
C GLY A 656 11.98 10.80 0.98
N GLU A 657 12.68 10.53 2.14
CA GLU A 657 14.04 11.12 2.54
C GLU A 657 15.34 10.26 2.82
N VAL A 658 16.55 10.84 2.56
CA VAL A 658 17.91 10.44 3.05
C VAL A 658 18.83 11.65 3.42
N ASP A 659 19.65 11.47 4.47
CA ASP A 659 20.66 12.37 5.10
C ASP A 659 22.08 12.29 4.46
N ILE A 660 22.87 13.37 4.51
CA ILE A 660 24.33 13.28 4.32
C ILE A 660 25.09 14.15 5.32
N ASN A 661 25.87 13.47 6.16
CA ASN A 661 26.92 14.06 6.99
C ASN A 661 28.10 14.52 6.12
N GLY A 662 28.41 15.82 6.13
CA GLY A 662 29.71 16.33 5.68
C GLY A 662 29.66 17.63 4.88
N ASN A 663 30.58 18.52 5.23
CA ASN A 663 30.60 19.93 4.84
C ASN A 663 30.93 20.14 3.34
N TYR A 664 29.94 20.47 2.52
CA TYR A 664 30.13 20.98 1.16
C TYR A 664 29.17 22.13 0.87
N ASP A 665 29.73 23.28 0.51
CA ASP A 665 29.00 24.53 0.25
C ASP A 665 28.10 24.41 -1.00
N GLN A 666 26.78 24.37 -0.75
CA GLN A 666 25.65 24.79 -1.60
C GLN A 666 25.23 23.87 -2.79
N ARG A 667 24.11 23.13 -2.61
CA ARG A 667 23.33 22.43 -3.68
C ARG A 667 21.84 22.23 -3.35
N ILE A 668 21.06 21.96 -4.42
CA ILE A 668 19.68 21.42 -4.46
C ILE A 668 19.57 20.16 -3.57
N GLU A 669 18.49 20.04 -2.84
CA GLU A 669 18.14 18.91 -1.98
C GLU A 669 16.67 18.51 -2.25
N PHE A 670 16.23 17.31 -1.91
CA PHE A 670 14.80 16.97 -1.86
C PHE A 670 14.37 16.79 -0.40
N THR A 671 13.13 17.08 -0.04
CA THR A 671 12.59 16.92 1.33
C THR A 671 11.63 15.74 1.42
N ASN A 672 11.38 15.23 2.64
CA ASN A 672 10.54 14.04 2.92
C ASN A 672 9.10 14.19 2.48
N ASP A 673 8.63 15.44 2.34
CA ASP A 673 7.31 15.78 1.83
C ASP A 673 7.26 15.86 0.30
N GLY A 674 8.23 15.26 -0.41
CA GLY A 674 8.26 15.22 -1.87
C GLY A 674 8.47 16.60 -2.49
N LYS A 675 9.31 17.45 -1.88
CA LYS A 675 9.63 18.75 -2.46
C LYS A 675 11.08 18.89 -2.89
N LEU A 676 11.28 19.50 -4.06
CA LEU A 676 12.58 20.01 -4.48
C LEU A 676 12.95 21.22 -3.63
N ARG A 677 13.94 21.09 -2.75
CA ARG A 677 14.47 22.17 -1.94
C ARG A 677 15.63 22.89 -2.62
N VAL A 678 15.39 24.14 -2.98
CA VAL A 678 16.40 25.01 -3.59
C VAL A 678 17.12 25.79 -2.48
N ARG A 679 18.41 25.52 -2.25
CA ARG A 679 19.25 26.19 -1.23
C ARG A 679 20.34 27.10 -1.82
N GLY A 680 20.35 27.28 -3.14
CA GLY A 680 21.24 28.18 -3.90
C GLY A 680 20.80 28.25 -5.37
N ASN A 681 21.39 29.14 -6.17
CA ASN A 681 21.08 29.19 -7.60
C ASN A 681 21.49 27.89 -8.28
N SER A 682 20.65 27.36 -9.17
CA SER A 682 20.87 26.04 -9.78
C SER A 682 20.18 25.91 -11.14
N SER A 683 20.56 24.88 -11.91
CA SER A 683 20.01 24.61 -13.24
C SER A 683 19.72 23.12 -13.42
N LEU A 684 18.55 22.81 -13.97
CA LEU A 684 18.07 21.46 -14.31
C LEU A 684 17.61 21.43 -15.76
N SER A 685 17.73 20.27 -16.42
CA SER A 685 17.26 20.11 -17.81
C SER A 685 15.73 20.10 -17.84
N ASP A 686 15.12 19.16 -17.14
CA ASP A 686 13.67 19.01 -17.06
C ASP A 686 13.27 18.65 -15.61
N VAL A 687 12.08 19.09 -15.17
CA VAL A 687 11.49 18.78 -13.86
C VAL A 687 10.04 18.36 -14.08
N GLU A 688 9.67 17.19 -13.59
CA GLU A 688 8.29 16.70 -13.60
C GLU A 688 7.79 16.59 -12.17
N ILE A 689 6.62 17.17 -11.90
CA ILE A 689 5.95 17.14 -10.59
C ILE A 689 4.62 16.42 -10.72
N ASN A 690 4.53 15.24 -10.10
CA ASN A 690 3.31 14.45 -10.00
C ASN A 690 2.92 14.34 -8.52
N ASN A 691 2.01 15.22 -8.05
CA ASN A 691 1.51 15.28 -6.66
C ASN A 691 2.56 15.67 -5.58
N GLY A 692 3.47 16.61 -5.87
CA GLY A 692 4.56 17.06 -4.98
C GLY A 692 4.75 18.59 -4.91
N GLY A 693 5.99 19.07 -4.82
CA GLY A 693 6.23 20.53 -4.81
C GLY A 693 7.67 21.03 -4.90
N ILE A 694 7.83 22.35 -4.86
CA ILE A 694 9.13 23.02 -4.74
C ILE A 694 9.13 23.80 -3.42
N SER A 695 10.22 23.73 -2.66
CA SER A 695 10.34 24.49 -1.42
C SER A 695 11.65 25.27 -1.36
N VAL A 696 11.58 26.44 -0.72
CA VAL A 696 12.77 27.20 -0.33
C VAL A 696 12.71 27.42 1.16
N ALA A 697 13.67 26.83 1.87
CA ALA A 697 13.88 27.07 3.29
C ALA A 697 15.38 27.30 3.53
N SER A 698 15.79 28.55 3.51
CA SER A 698 17.17 28.97 3.73
C SER A 698 17.19 30.35 4.38
N SER A 699 18.33 30.73 4.96
CA SER A 699 18.61 32.04 5.56
C SER A 699 19.07 33.11 4.55
N THR A 700 19.27 32.74 3.27
CA THR A 700 19.56 33.68 2.18
C THR A 700 18.29 34.08 1.42
N GLN A 701 18.23 35.32 0.94
CA GLN A 701 17.00 35.98 0.49
C GLN A 701 16.58 35.67 -0.96
N LEU A 702 17.48 35.23 -1.85
CA LEU A 702 17.20 35.13 -3.30
C LEU A 702 17.70 33.79 -3.87
N PHE A 703 16.84 33.09 -4.63
CA PHE A 703 17.18 31.84 -5.30
C PHE A 703 16.68 31.82 -6.74
N GLU A 704 17.49 31.32 -7.66
CA GLU A 704 17.12 31.07 -9.04
C GLU A 704 17.22 29.58 -9.36
N LEU A 705 16.15 29.00 -9.90
CA LEU A 705 16.12 27.65 -10.46
C LEU A 705 15.88 27.76 -11.96
N THR A 706 16.91 27.51 -12.76
CA THR A 706 16.82 27.50 -14.22
C THR A 706 16.37 26.12 -14.70
N ILE A 707 15.26 26.02 -15.44
CA ILE A 707 14.65 24.78 -15.89
C ILE A 707 14.40 24.85 -17.40
N GLY A 708 14.72 23.80 -18.15
CA GLY A 708 14.38 23.67 -19.57
C GLY A 708 12.89 23.40 -19.79
N LYS A 709 12.32 22.38 -19.14
CA LYS A 709 10.87 22.11 -19.11
C LYS A 709 10.40 21.81 -17.69
N LEU A 710 9.32 22.44 -17.24
CA LEU A 710 8.60 22.12 -16.01
C LEU A 710 7.23 21.53 -16.34
N GLU A 711 7.02 20.25 -16.05
CA GLU A 711 5.77 19.52 -16.33
C GLU A 711 5.02 19.22 -15.03
N ILE A 712 3.71 19.48 -15.02
CA ILE A 712 2.85 19.45 -13.82
C ILE A 712 1.61 18.60 -14.11
N ASP A 713 1.70 17.29 -13.83
CA ASP A 713 0.68 16.29 -14.16
C ASP A 713 -0.03 15.78 -12.89
N GLY A 714 -0.52 16.74 -12.10
CA GLY A 714 -1.16 16.58 -10.79
C GLY A 714 -0.91 17.81 -9.91
N ASP A 715 -1.78 18.09 -8.93
CA ASP A 715 -1.67 19.31 -8.12
C ASP A 715 -0.30 19.40 -7.42
N ALA A 716 0.36 20.54 -7.58
CA ALA A 716 1.68 20.84 -7.04
C ALA A 716 1.62 21.98 -6.01
N SER A 717 2.62 22.06 -5.13
CA SER A 717 2.76 23.21 -4.22
C SER A 717 4.14 23.85 -4.29
N VAL A 718 4.19 25.18 -4.26
CA VAL A 718 5.44 25.95 -4.21
C VAL A 718 5.48 26.77 -2.94
N SER A 719 6.42 26.47 -2.05
CA SER A 719 6.56 27.13 -0.74
C SER A 719 7.79 28.03 -0.72
N VAL A 720 7.61 29.35 -0.65
CA VAL A 720 8.73 30.30 -0.68
C VAL A 720 8.95 30.95 0.68
N GLY A 721 9.97 30.49 1.40
CA GLY A 721 10.51 31.18 2.58
C GLY A 721 9.57 31.28 3.77
N LYS A 722 10.02 31.99 4.81
CA LYS A 722 9.21 32.38 5.99
C LYS A 722 9.17 33.90 6.19
N SER A 723 9.76 34.65 5.28
CA SER A 723 9.85 36.10 5.30
C SER A 723 9.57 36.64 3.90
N SER A 724 8.99 37.84 3.81
CA SER A 724 8.51 38.45 2.56
C SER A 724 9.63 38.89 1.63
N ASP A 725 10.86 38.95 2.12
CA ASP A 725 12.09 39.24 1.36
C ASP A 725 12.68 37.99 0.68
N HIS A 726 12.09 36.81 0.85
CA HIS A 726 12.53 35.59 0.19
C HIS A 726 11.95 35.49 -1.22
N HIS A 727 12.81 35.25 -2.22
CA HIS A 727 12.42 35.04 -3.60
C HIS A 727 12.87 33.68 -4.12
N LEU A 728 11.98 33.01 -4.85
CA LEU A 728 12.32 31.89 -5.73
C LEU A 728 11.96 32.29 -7.15
N THR A 729 12.94 32.37 -8.03
CA THR A 729 12.74 32.58 -9.47
C THR A 729 12.84 31.26 -10.21
N LEU A 730 11.72 30.83 -10.81
CA LEU A 730 11.71 29.77 -11.80
C LEU A 730 11.95 30.40 -13.17
N LYS A 731 13.03 30.00 -13.84
CA LYS A 731 13.52 30.66 -15.05
C LYS A 731 13.83 29.66 -16.15
N GLY A 732 13.63 30.04 -17.41
CA GLY A 732 14.14 29.25 -18.53
C GLY A 732 13.08 28.96 -19.57
N GLY A 733 12.88 27.68 -19.90
CA GLY A 733 12.01 27.25 -21.00
C GLY A 733 10.53 27.30 -20.65
N GLU A 734 9.81 26.18 -20.74
CA GLU A 734 8.34 26.18 -20.70
C GLU A 734 7.74 25.46 -19.49
N ILE A 735 6.54 25.90 -19.07
CA ILE A 735 5.67 25.23 -18.10
C ILE A 735 4.52 24.57 -18.87
N VAL A 736 4.27 23.29 -18.62
CA VAL A 736 3.20 22.49 -19.25
C VAL A 736 2.47 21.63 -18.20
N GLY A 737 1.36 21.01 -18.58
CA GLY A 737 0.60 20.09 -17.71
C GLY A 737 -0.75 20.66 -17.26
N ASP A 738 -1.54 19.86 -16.56
CA ASP A 738 -2.92 20.16 -16.15
C ASP A 738 -3.16 20.27 -14.64
N GLY A 739 -2.16 19.99 -13.81
CA GLY A 739 -2.26 20.10 -12.35
C GLY A 739 -2.19 21.54 -11.84
N ASP A 740 -2.93 21.85 -10.76
CA ASP A 740 -2.93 23.19 -10.16
C ASP A 740 -1.64 23.47 -9.38
N VAL A 741 -1.16 24.71 -9.38
CA VAL A 741 0.04 25.13 -8.63
C VAL A 741 -0.32 26.00 -7.44
N ILE A 742 -0.16 25.44 -6.23
CA ILE A 742 -0.51 26.10 -4.98
C ILE A 742 0.71 26.84 -4.40
N LYS A 743 0.72 28.16 -4.51
CA LYS A 743 1.73 29.04 -3.91
C LYS A 743 1.44 29.27 -2.42
N LYS A 744 2.39 28.87 -1.57
CA LYS A 744 2.32 28.93 -0.09
C LYS A 744 3.46 29.80 0.49
N ASN A 745 3.28 30.21 1.75
CA ASN A 745 4.16 31.06 2.56
C ASN A 745 4.34 32.51 2.06
N VAL A 746 4.74 33.40 2.97
CA VAL A 746 4.82 34.86 2.75
C VAL A 746 5.80 35.37 1.67
N GLY A 747 6.75 34.54 1.19
CA GLY A 747 7.73 34.95 0.18
C GLY A 747 7.19 35.05 -1.25
N THR A 748 8.06 35.45 -2.18
CA THR A 748 7.73 35.74 -3.59
C THR A 748 8.16 34.60 -4.52
N LEU A 749 7.22 34.06 -5.30
CA LEU A 749 7.52 33.16 -6.42
C LEU A 749 7.54 33.96 -7.72
N ASP A 750 8.70 34.09 -8.34
CA ASP A 750 8.89 34.73 -9.64
C ASP A 750 8.82 33.68 -10.76
N ILE A 751 7.88 33.83 -11.69
CA ILE A 751 7.76 33.01 -12.91
C ILE A 751 8.35 33.78 -14.10
N ASP A 752 9.55 33.36 -14.51
CA ASP A 752 10.31 33.83 -15.67
C ASP A 752 10.41 32.69 -16.72
N MET A 753 9.28 32.05 -17.00
CA MET A 753 9.12 30.92 -17.94
C MET A 753 7.87 31.13 -18.82
N ASP A 754 7.82 30.50 -20.00
CA ASP A 754 6.67 30.51 -20.91
C ASP A 754 5.65 29.44 -20.51
N ALA A 755 4.44 29.81 -20.09
CA ALA A 755 3.41 28.86 -19.65
C ALA A 755 2.23 28.74 -20.64
N LYS A 756 2.42 29.04 -21.93
CA LYS A 756 1.33 29.00 -22.94
C LYS A 756 0.63 27.64 -23.11
N MET A 757 1.27 26.54 -22.70
CA MET A 757 0.74 25.18 -22.78
C MET A 757 0.28 24.64 -21.41
N PHE A 758 0.39 25.43 -20.35
CA PHE A 758 -0.05 25.05 -19.01
C PHE A 758 -1.56 25.25 -18.86
N THR A 759 -2.28 24.18 -18.54
CA THR A 759 -3.74 24.15 -18.39
C THR A 759 -4.20 23.98 -16.94
N GLY A 760 -3.29 23.85 -15.98
CA GLY A 760 -3.62 24.03 -14.57
C GLY A 760 -3.81 25.51 -14.21
N LYS A 761 -4.34 25.80 -13.02
CA LYS A 761 -4.40 27.16 -12.48
C LYS A 761 -3.41 27.39 -11.34
N TYR A 762 -2.99 28.63 -11.14
CA TYR A 762 -2.23 29.03 -9.96
C TYR A 762 -3.17 29.35 -8.79
N ILE A 763 -2.90 28.83 -7.61
CA ILE A 763 -3.64 29.12 -6.38
C ILE A 763 -2.69 29.81 -5.41
N VAL A 764 -2.87 31.11 -5.19
CA VAL A 764 -2.09 31.87 -4.20
C VAL A 764 -2.79 31.78 -2.86
N ASP A 765 -2.37 30.79 -2.06
CA ASP A 765 -2.81 30.63 -0.68
C ASP A 765 -2.17 31.69 0.22
N GLU A 766 -0.89 32.04 -0.01
CA GLU A 766 -0.16 33.08 0.75
C GLU A 766 1.05 33.65 -0.03
N GLY A 767 1.41 34.90 0.25
CA GLY A 767 2.60 35.57 -0.29
C GLY A 767 2.39 36.23 -1.65
N ILE A 768 3.43 36.26 -2.49
CA ILE A 768 3.37 36.91 -3.81
C ILE A 768 3.68 35.90 -4.92
N LEU A 769 2.86 35.90 -5.99
CA LEU A 769 3.16 35.30 -7.28
C LEU A 769 3.47 36.41 -8.28
N ASN A 770 4.68 36.44 -8.82
CA ASN A 770 5.15 37.49 -9.71
C ASN A 770 5.39 36.95 -11.12
N LEU A 771 4.69 37.51 -12.10
CA LEU A 771 4.61 37.03 -13.47
C LEU A 771 5.42 37.95 -14.38
N ASN A 772 6.62 37.50 -14.76
CA ASN A 772 7.63 38.33 -15.45
C ASN A 772 7.74 38.05 -16.95
N SER A 773 7.22 36.91 -17.42
CA SER A 773 7.31 36.46 -18.82
C SER A 773 5.97 36.51 -19.57
N GLU A 774 6.05 36.45 -20.90
CA GLU A 774 4.87 36.28 -21.75
C GLU A 774 4.18 34.96 -21.41
N ASN A 775 2.84 34.94 -21.39
CA ASN A 775 2.02 33.77 -21.06
C ASN A 775 2.29 33.09 -19.70
N SER A 776 3.11 33.67 -18.81
CA SER A 776 3.52 33.05 -17.54
C SER A 776 2.37 32.68 -16.59
N ILE A 777 1.19 33.27 -16.78
CA ILE A 777 -0.03 32.95 -16.02
C ILE A 777 -0.74 31.65 -16.45
N GLY A 778 -0.43 31.11 -17.63
CA GLY A 778 -1.08 29.91 -18.15
C GLY A 778 -2.50 30.13 -18.66
N LEU A 779 -3.09 29.07 -19.22
CA LEU A 779 -4.38 29.14 -19.92
C LEU A 779 -5.58 29.23 -18.96
N SER A 780 -5.54 28.53 -17.82
CA SER A 780 -6.68 28.44 -16.90
C SER A 780 -6.73 29.57 -15.87
N GLY A 781 -5.57 30.14 -15.52
CA GLY A 781 -5.47 31.38 -14.76
C GLY A 781 -5.18 31.21 -13.30
N ALA A 782 -5.72 32.08 -12.45
CA ALA A 782 -5.30 32.13 -11.07
C ALA A 782 -6.39 32.49 -10.05
N GLU A 783 -6.27 31.91 -8.87
CA GLU A 783 -7.11 32.14 -7.70
C GLU A 783 -6.25 32.72 -6.58
N VAL A 784 -6.54 33.94 -6.15
CA VAL A 784 -5.82 34.64 -5.07
C VAL A 784 -6.67 34.59 -3.81
N LYS A 785 -6.40 33.61 -2.95
CA LYS A 785 -7.12 33.43 -1.69
C LYS A 785 -6.59 34.39 -0.64
N THR A 786 -5.28 34.41 -0.41
CA THR A 786 -4.61 35.44 0.41
C THR A 786 -3.27 35.82 -0.23
N GLY A 787 -2.93 37.11 -0.25
CA GLY A 787 -1.68 37.60 -0.84
C GLY A 787 -1.88 38.37 -2.15
N ALA A 788 -0.91 38.27 -3.08
CA ALA A 788 -0.95 39.04 -4.32
C ALA A 788 -0.41 38.34 -5.56
N ILE A 789 -0.98 38.68 -6.72
CA ILE A 789 -0.38 38.43 -8.05
C ILE A 789 0.15 39.73 -8.61
N LEU A 790 1.35 39.74 -9.19
CA LEU A 790 1.91 40.87 -9.92
C LEU A 790 2.10 40.48 -11.39
N VAL A 791 1.48 41.22 -12.31
CA VAL A 791 1.59 41.03 -13.76
C VAL A 791 2.48 42.13 -14.34
N ASN A 792 3.70 41.77 -14.72
CA ASN A 792 4.71 42.74 -15.18
C ASN A 792 4.89 42.77 -16.70
N ASN A 793 4.28 41.83 -17.44
CA ASN A 793 4.42 41.71 -18.89
C ASN A 793 3.05 41.73 -19.60
N ALA A 794 2.94 42.49 -20.69
CA ALA A 794 1.68 42.87 -21.36
C ALA A 794 1.05 41.75 -22.22
N ASN A 795 1.72 40.60 -22.33
CA ASN A 795 1.29 39.48 -23.17
C ASN A 795 0.79 38.29 -22.34
N ASN A 796 0.17 38.54 -21.18
CA ASN A 796 -0.48 37.50 -20.40
C ASN A 796 -1.96 37.42 -20.78
N THR A 797 -2.38 36.24 -21.23
CA THR A 797 -3.78 35.91 -21.55
C THR A 797 -4.18 34.68 -20.75
N THR A 798 -5.34 34.72 -20.11
CA THR A 798 -5.82 33.62 -19.30
C THR A 798 -7.35 33.53 -19.27
N ASP A 799 -7.89 32.39 -18.86
CA ASP A 799 -9.33 32.22 -18.78
C ASP A 799 -9.93 32.94 -17.57
N MET A 800 -9.36 32.74 -16.38
CA MET A 800 -10.00 33.18 -15.13
C MET A 800 -9.05 33.84 -14.11
N ILE A 801 -9.54 34.87 -13.42
CA ILE A 801 -8.95 35.42 -12.20
C ILE A 801 -10.00 35.46 -11.09
N VAL A 802 -9.76 34.76 -9.98
CA VAL A 802 -10.59 34.84 -8.77
C VAL A 802 -9.80 35.55 -7.68
N VAL A 803 -10.38 36.54 -7.01
CA VAL A 803 -9.73 37.34 -5.96
C VAL A 803 -10.62 37.40 -4.72
N SER A 804 -10.15 36.87 -3.61
CA SER A 804 -10.85 36.95 -2.33
C SER A 804 -10.57 38.26 -1.59
N GLU A 805 -11.42 38.62 -0.63
CA GLU A 805 -11.25 39.80 0.22
C GLU A 805 -9.87 39.81 0.91
N ASN A 806 -9.19 40.96 0.93
CA ASN A 806 -7.80 41.15 1.40
C ASN A 806 -6.69 40.57 0.50
N SER A 807 -7.02 40.11 -0.71
CA SER A 807 -6.06 39.77 -1.75
C SER A 807 -5.89 40.89 -2.79
N SER A 808 -4.85 40.78 -3.63
CA SER A 808 -4.48 41.82 -4.60
C SER A 808 -4.02 41.25 -5.95
N VAL A 809 -4.34 41.93 -7.05
CA VAL A 809 -3.77 41.69 -8.38
C VAL A 809 -3.16 43.00 -8.90
N VAL A 810 -1.84 43.10 -8.96
CA VAL A 810 -1.09 44.26 -9.44
C VAL A 810 -0.87 44.14 -10.95
N LEU A 811 -1.37 45.10 -11.72
CA LEU A 811 -1.25 45.15 -13.18
C LEU A 811 -0.23 46.22 -13.58
N ASN A 812 1.04 45.85 -13.58
CA ASN A 812 2.10 46.70 -14.14
C ASN A 812 2.11 46.68 -15.68
N ALA A 813 1.47 45.66 -16.26
CA ALA A 813 1.18 45.52 -17.67
C ALA A 813 -0.25 44.98 -17.91
N ASP A 814 -0.70 45.02 -19.15
CA ASP A 814 -2.05 44.60 -19.54
C ASP A 814 -2.26 43.09 -19.32
N LEU A 815 -3.43 42.71 -18.79
CA LEU A 815 -3.85 41.33 -18.61
C LEU A 815 -5.14 41.07 -19.39
N THR A 816 -5.12 40.13 -20.31
CA THR A 816 -6.34 39.69 -21.02
C THR A 816 -6.97 38.52 -20.26
N VAL A 817 -8.22 38.66 -19.83
CA VAL A 817 -8.93 37.62 -19.06
C VAL A 817 -10.40 37.50 -19.48
N ASN A 818 -10.88 36.25 -19.57
CA ASN A 818 -12.28 35.99 -19.96
C ASN A 818 -13.25 36.17 -18.79
N TYR A 819 -12.84 35.87 -17.56
CA TYR A 819 -13.70 35.93 -16.39
C TYR A 819 -12.95 36.39 -15.14
N VAL A 820 -13.48 37.40 -14.43
CA VAL A 820 -12.94 37.84 -13.14
C VAL A 820 -14.02 37.79 -12.06
N THR A 821 -13.72 37.16 -10.94
CA THR A 821 -14.62 37.09 -9.77
C THR A 821 -13.94 37.64 -8.53
N ILE A 822 -14.67 38.47 -7.81
CA ILE A 822 -14.29 39.01 -6.50
C ILE A 822 -15.18 38.37 -5.45
N ILE A 823 -14.58 37.77 -4.40
CA ILE A 823 -15.31 37.07 -3.34
C ILE A 823 -15.12 37.80 -2.01
N ASN A 824 -16.21 38.24 -1.38
CA ASN A 824 -16.20 38.89 -0.07
C ASN A 824 -16.10 37.85 1.08
N ASN A 825 -15.74 38.28 2.29
CA ASN A 825 -15.59 37.45 3.50
C ASN A 825 -16.88 36.74 3.93
N ASP A 826 -18.04 37.20 3.48
CA ASP A 826 -19.35 36.58 3.68
C ASP A 826 -19.74 35.57 2.58
N GLY A 827 -18.89 35.40 1.57
CA GLY A 827 -19.09 34.51 0.42
C GLY A 827 -19.87 35.14 -0.73
N GLU A 828 -20.21 36.43 -0.69
CA GLU A 828 -20.83 37.12 -1.83
C GLU A 828 -19.84 37.29 -2.99
N GLU A 829 -20.27 36.94 -4.21
CA GLU A 829 -19.45 37.02 -5.43
C GLU A 829 -19.83 38.23 -6.30
N ARG A 830 -18.83 38.95 -6.80
CA ARG A 830 -18.98 40.02 -7.79
C ARG A 830 -18.18 39.67 -9.05
N HIS A 831 -18.85 39.58 -10.19
CA HIS A 831 -18.22 39.29 -11.48
C HIS A 831 -17.92 40.55 -12.29
N LEU A 832 -16.75 40.60 -12.93
CA LEU A 832 -16.40 41.63 -13.91
C LEU A 832 -16.46 41.05 -15.34
N SER A 833 -16.56 41.92 -16.36
CA SER A 833 -16.76 41.51 -17.76
C SER A 833 -15.47 41.03 -18.44
N ALA A 834 -15.56 40.06 -19.34
CA ALA A 834 -14.41 39.64 -20.16
C ALA A 834 -13.74 40.84 -20.86
N GLY A 835 -12.41 40.90 -20.88
CA GLY A 835 -11.70 42.01 -21.52
C GLY A 835 -10.21 42.09 -21.24
N ILE A 836 -9.60 43.14 -21.78
CA ILE A 836 -8.24 43.54 -21.45
C ILE A 836 -8.33 44.47 -20.26
N TYR A 837 -7.73 44.06 -19.15
CA TYR A 837 -7.66 44.84 -17.92
C TYR A 837 -6.33 45.56 -17.87
N THR A 838 -6.40 46.88 -17.79
CA THR A 838 -5.28 47.78 -17.64
C THR A 838 -5.31 48.41 -16.26
N SER A 839 -4.21 49.05 -15.87
CA SER A 839 -4.19 49.82 -14.62
C SER A 839 -5.16 51.01 -14.57
N ALA A 840 -5.77 51.39 -15.69
CA ALA A 840 -6.65 52.56 -15.81
C ALA A 840 -8.14 52.21 -15.65
N ASP A 841 -8.53 50.93 -15.63
CA ASP A 841 -9.94 50.52 -15.67
C ASP A 841 -10.67 50.59 -14.31
N PHE A 842 -10.01 51.03 -13.24
CA PHE A 842 -10.57 51.05 -11.87
C PHE A 842 -10.20 52.31 -11.07
N ASP A 843 -11.15 53.26 -10.97
CA ASP A 843 -10.95 54.59 -10.36
C ASP A 843 -10.80 54.62 -8.83
N TRP A 844 -11.10 53.52 -8.13
CA TRP A 844 -11.04 53.39 -6.66
C TRP A 844 -9.75 52.72 -6.15
N LEU A 845 -8.76 52.53 -7.03
CA LEU A 845 -7.43 52.03 -6.69
C LEU A 845 -6.47 53.21 -6.42
N GLN A 846 -5.88 53.28 -5.23
CA GLN A 846 -4.78 54.22 -4.94
C GLN A 846 -3.49 53.49 -4.56
N GLY A 847 -2.38 53.97 -5.13
CA GLY A 847 -1.05 53.34 -5.08
C GLY A 847 -0.83 52.37 -6.25
N ASP A 848 0.41 52.29 -6.74
CA ASP A 848 0.88 51.57 -7.93
C ASP A 848 -0.06 50.42 -8.41
N LYS A 849 -0.92 50.74 -9.40
CA LYS A 849 -1.62 49.84 -10.34
C LYS A 849 -2.14 48.49 -9.79
N THR A 850 -2.83 48.45 -8.64
CA THR A 850 -3.26 47.19 -7.99
C THR A 850 -4.78 47.01 -7.86
N LEU A 851 -5.42 46.02 -8.50
CA LEU A 851 -6.77 45.52 -8.19
C LEU A 851 -6.79 44.88 -6.78
N LYS A 852 -7.20 45.63 -5.76
CA LYS A 852 -7.37 45.11 -4.38
C LYS A 852 -8.84 44.90 -4.10
N VAL A 853 -9.21 43.83 -3.39
CA VAL A 853 -10.54 43.75 -2.78
C VAL A 853 -10.45 44.45 -1.43
N VAL A 854 -10.80 45.73 -1.40
CA VAL A 854 -10.85 46.54 -0.17
C VAL A 854 -12.32 46.72 0.20
N VAL A 855 -12.73 46.29 1.39
CA VAL A 855 -13.97 46.79 1.99
C VAL A 855 -13.73 48.26 2.34
N GLY A 856 -14.25 49.15 1.50
CA GLY A 856 -14.18 50.57 1.69
C GLY A 856 -15.51 51.21 1.32
N VAL A 857 -16.32 51.49 2.34
CA VAL A 857 -17.42 52.47 2.29
C VAL A 857 -16.90 53.73 1.60
N ASP A 858 -17.70 54.30 0.69
CA ASP A 858 -17.46 55.58 0.03
C ASP A 858 -16.82 56.62 0.97
N GLN A 859 -15.79 57.30 0.45
CA GLN A 859 -14.98 58.26 1.20
C GLN A 859 -15.78 59.49 1.67
N THR A 860 -15.47 59.90 2.90
CA THR A 860 -15.39 61.29 3.40
C THR A 860 -16.68 62.12 3.55
N GLY A 861 -17.13 62.16 4.79
CA GLY A 861 -17.42 63.40 5.53
C GLY A 861 -16.76 63.36 6.92
N VAL A 862 -15.42 63.45 6.95
CA VAL A 862 -14.44 63.73 8.04
C VAL A 862 -14.73 63.35 9.52
N GLU A 863 -13.74 62.63 10.07
CA GLU A 863 -13.25 62.50 11.48
C GLU A 863 -13.79 61.43 12.45
N GLN A 864 -12.98 60.35 12.55
CA GLN A 864 -12.39 59.72 13.75
C GLN A 864 -13.27 59.16 14.90
N ILE A 865 -13.08 57.84 15.11
CA ILE A 865 -12.83 57.06 16.36
C ILE A 865 -13.74 55.81 16.49
N THR A 866 -13.05 54.66 16.43
CA THR A 866 -13.24 53.29 16.96
C THR A 866 -14.46 52.97 17.83
N TYR A 867 -15.12 51.82 17.59
CA TYR A 867 -15.34 50.67 18.51
C TYR A 867 -16.27 49.65 17.84
N ALA A 868 -15.92 48.36 17.84
CA ALA A 868 -16.71 47.28 17.24
C ALA A 868 -17.51 46.47 18.29
N GLU A 869 -18.69 46.02 17.86
CA GLU A 869 -19.47 44.81 18.21
C GLU A 869 -19.92 44.57 19.68
N GLY A 870 -21.25 44.43 19.86
CA GLY A 870 -21.88 43.91 21.09
C GLY A 870 -22.50 44.97 22.00
N ILE A 871 -23.64 44.63 22.64
CA ILE A 871 -24.44 45.52 23.49
C ILE A 871 -23.61 46.31 24.51
N SER A 872 -23.81 47.62 24.59
CA SER A 872 -23.16 48.51 25.55
C SER A 872 -24.19 49.30 26.36
N VAL A 873 -23.90 49.46 27.66
CA VAL A 873 -24.78 50.15 28.62
C VAL A 873 -23.98 51.25 29.33
N TYR A 874 -24.48 52.48 29.30
CA TYR A 874 -23.83 53.62 29.94
C TYR A 874 -24.83 54.58 30.60
N PRO A 875 -24.55 55.09 31.82
CA PRO A 875 -23.44 54.72 32.69
C PRO A 875 -23.62 53.30 33.24
N ASN A 876 -22.51 52.59 33.45
CA ASN A 876 -22.50 51.30 34.13
C ASN A 876 -21.18 51.16 34.90
N PRO A 877 -21.16 51.32 36.24
CA PRO A 877 -22.32 51.29 37.14
C PRO A 877 -23.24 52.53 37.05
N ALA A 878 -24.55 52.33 37.21
CA ALA A 878 -25.60 53.34 37.16
C ALA A 878 -26.18 53.66 38.55
N ASN A 879 -26.81 54.83 38.69
CA ASN A 879 -27.54 55.22 39.91
C ASN A 879 -29.04 55.40 39.65
N ASP A 880 -29.40 55.97 38.50
CA ASP A 880 -30.77 56.40 38.21
C ASP A 880 -31.19 56.19 36.76
N MET A 881 -30.35 56.53 35.77
CA MET A 881 -30.68 56.39 34.35
C MET A 881 -29.57 55.67 33.57
N ILE A 882 -29.97 54.87 32.56
CA ILE A 882 -29.04 54.22 31.63
C ILE A 882 -29.45 54.37 30.17
N SER A 883 -28.47 54.44 29.29
CA SER A 883 -28.62 54.35 27.83
C SER A 883 -28.04 53.02 27.39
N VAL A 884 -28.76 52.33 26.51
CA VAL A 884 -28.39 51.00 26.00
C VAL A 884 -28.22 51.11 24.49
N TYR A 885 -27.17 50.52 23.95
CA TYR A 885 -26.87 50.49 22.52
C TYR A 885 -26.53 49.05 22.13
N VAL A 886 -27.03 48.57 21.00
CA VAL A 886 -26.64 47.27 20.42
C VAL A 886 -25.90 47.57 19.12
N ASP A 887 -24.66 47.08 19.00
CA ASP A 887 -23.77 47.37 17.87
C ASP A 887 -23.66 48.89 17.57
N GLY A 888 -23.63 49.69 18.64
CA GLY A 888 -23.52 51.16 18.57
C GLY A 888 -24.81 51.92 18.26
N ALA A 889 -25.97 51.25 18.13
CA ALA A 889 -27.25 51.89 17.78
C ALA A 889 -28.38 51.66 18.81
N ILE A 890 -29.38 52.55 18.81
CA ILE A 890 -30.62 52.41 19.62
C ILE A 890 -31.75 51.90 18.72
N TYR A 891 -32.45 50.87 19.17
CA TYR A 891 -33.57 50.26 18.43
C TYR A 891 -34.90 50.59 19.13
N PRO A 892 -35.67 51.61 18.71
CA PRO A 892 -36.77 52.20 19.49
C PRO A 892 -37.96 51.27 19.83
N ASN A 893 -38.00 50.08 19.23
CA ASN A 893 -39.04 49.08 19.41
C ASN A 893 -38.54 47.80 20.10
N ALA A 894 -37.25 47.72 20.41
CA ALA A 894 -36.67 46.61 21.16
C ALA A 894 -37.16 46.64 22.62
N ILE A 895 -37.23 45.46 23.25
CA ILE A 895 -37.61 45.37 24.67
C ILE A 895 -36.34 45.19 25.49
N VAL A 896 -36.17 46.04 26.50
CA VAL A 896 -35.11 45.93 27.50
C VAL A 896 -35.70 45.37 28.78
N VAL A 897 -35.10 44.27 29.25
CA VAL A 897 -35.46 43.59 30.49
C VAL A 897 -34.27 43.64 31.44
N VAL A 898 -34.48 44.10 32.67
CA VAL A 898 -33.48 44.04 33.74
C VAL A 898 -33.93 43.03 34.78
N THR A 899 -33.14 41.99 34.94
CA THR A 899 -33.42 40.83 35.80
C THR A 899 -32.43 40.81 36.96
N ASP A 900 -32.92 40.55 38.18
CA ASP A 900 -32.05 40.40 39.34
C ASP A 900 -31.31 39.04 39.35
N VAL A 901 -30.35 38.89 40.27
CA VAL A 901 -29.56 37.64 40.41
C VAL A 901 -30.37 36.40 40.78
N THR A 902 -31.65 36.54 41.16
CA THR A 902 -32.55 35.41 41.42
C THR A 902 -33.34 35.00 40.17
N GLY A 903 -33.16 35.70 39.05
CA GLY A 903 -33.85 35.45 37.79
C GLY A 903 -35.21 36.12 37.68
N LYS A 904 -35.54 37.09 38.55
CA LYS A 904 -36.82 37.81 38.51
C LYS A 904 -36.69 39.15 37.81
N ASP A 905 -37.56 39.38 36.82
CA ASP A 905 -37.60 40.63 36.06
C ASP A 905 -38.07 41.78 36.95
N ARG A 906 -37.28 42.84 36.97
CA ARG A 906 -37.51 44.04 37.79
C ARG A 906 -37.96 45.22 36.97
N ILE A 907 -37.42 45.36 35.76
CA ILE A 907 -37.81 46.40 34.81
C ILE A 907 -38.01 45.75 33.44
N ILE A 908 -39.14 46.03 32.80
CA ILE A 908 -39.40 45.70 31.40
C ILE A 908 -39.83 47.00 30.74
N SER A 909 -39.03 47.50 29.80
CA SER A 909 -39.28 48.77 29.13
C SER A 909 -38.98 48.67 27.65
N LYS A 910 -39.61 49.54 26.86
CA LYS A 910 -39.20 49.71 25.46
C LYS A 910 -37.92 50.52 25.41
N MET A 911 -36.99 50.09 24.57
CA MET A 911 -35.71 50.72 24.39
C MET A 911 -35.91 52.15 23.88
N SER A 912 -35.38 53.10 24.63
CA SER A 912 -35.40 54.51 24.29
C SER A 912 -34.06 55.12 24.67
N ASN A 913 -33.85 56.41 24.40
CA ASN A 913 -32.56 57.06 24.66
C ASN A 913 -32.13 56.99 26.13
N SER A 914 -33.05 56.77 27.07
CA SER A 914 -32.73 56.60 28.48
C SER A 914 -33.79 55.75 29.22
N ILE A 915 -33.34 54.84 30.08
CA ILE A 915 -34.16 53.92 30.87
C ILE A 915 -33.93 54.22 32.35
N ASP A 916 -35.00 54.46 33.08
CA ASP A 916 -34.97 54.72 34.52
C ASP A 916 -34.80 53.42 35.31
N VAL A 917 -33.70 53.35 36.05
CA VAL A 917 -33.30 52.25 36.94
C VAL A 917 -33.20 52.68 38.40
N SER A 918 -33.63 53.91 38.75
CA SER A 918 -33.52 54.50 40.10
C SER A 918 -34.29 53.74 41.18
N THR A 919 -35.26 52.93 40.78
CA THR A 919 -36.06 52.09 41.69
C THR A 919 -35.37 50.77 42.06
N LEU A 920 -34.26 50.42 41.40
CA LEU A 920 -33.48 49.23 41.71
C LEU A 920 -32.58 49.49 42.93
N THR A 921 -32.49 48.49 43.81
CA THR A 921 -31.57 48.53 44.94
C THR A 921 -30.12 48.36 44.47
N PRO A 922 -29.12 48.92 45.18
CA PRO A 922 -27.71 48.71 44.84
C PRO A 922 -27.36 47.22 44.73
N GLY A 923 -26.73 46.83 43.62
CA GLY A 923 -26.47 45.42 43.30
C GLY A 923 -26.14 45.16 41.84
N ILE A 924 -25.88 43.90 41.49
CA ILE A 924 -25.63 43.46 40.11
C ILE A 924 -26.91 42.87 39.53
N TYR A 925 -27.18 43.21 38.28
CA TYR A 925 -28.33 42.79 37.48
C TYR A 925 -27.85 42.30 36.11
N MET A 926 -28.70 41.52 35.44
CA MET A 926 -28.50 41.15 34.05
C MET A 926 -29.49 41.92 33.18
N LEU A 927 -28.98 42.64 32.19
CA LEU A 927 -29.78 43.41 31.24
C LEU A 927 -29.83 42.63 29.93
N ARG A 928 -31.05 42.32 29.48
CA ARG A 928 -31.32 41.67 28.19
C ARG A 928 -32.01 42.65 27.26
N VAL A 929 -31.59 42.70 25.99
CA VAL A 929 -32.30 43.41 24.92
C VAL A 929 -32.76 42.41 23.87
N GLU A 930 -34.05 42.49 23.53
CA GLU A 930 -34.70 41.62 22.57
C GLU A 930 -34.98 42.37 21.28
N ILE A 931 -34.42 41.89 20.17
CA ILE A 931 -34.61 42.45 18.83
C ILE A 931 -35.00 41.31 17.90
N GLY A 932 -36.30 41.16 17.63
CA GLY A 932 -36.82 40.03 16.86
C GLY A 932 -36.53 38.69 17.56
N ASN A 933 -35.83 37.78 16.88
CA ASN A 933 -35.42 36.47 17.44
C ASN A 933 -33.99 36.48 18.03
N ARG A 934 -33.33 37.65 18.13
CA ARG A 934 -31.99 37.79 18.69
C ARG A 934 -32.05 38.42 20.09
N PHE A 935 -31.24 37.88 21.00
CA PHE A 935 -31.16 38.30 22.39
C PHE A 935 -29.73 38.71 22.71
N TYR A 936 -29.57 39.91 23.24
CA TYR A 936 -28.29 40.47 23.67
C TYR A 936 -28.29 40.64 25.18
N TYR A 937 -27.18 40.32 25.83
CA TYR A 937 -27.08 40.32 27.30
C TYR A 937 -25.87 41.12 27.74
N GLU A 938 -26.04 41.95 28.76
CA GLU A 938 -24.96 42.68 29.40
C GLU A 938 -25.16 42.74 30.91
N LYS A 939 -24.07 42.77 31.67
CA LYS A 939 -24.12 42.94 33.12
C LYS A 939 -24.39 44.41 33.44
N LEU A 940 -25.41 44.71 34.26
CA LEU A 940 -25.68 46.04 34.79
C LEU A 940 -25.35 46.10 36.29
N THR A 941 -24.64 47.14 36.73
CA THR A 941 -24.36 47.36 38.16
C THR A 941 -25.06 48.63 38.64
N ILE A 942 -25.87 48.54 39.69
CA ILE A 942 -26.51 49.67 40.37
C ILE A 942 -25.75 49.99 41.66
N ARG A 943 -25.44 51.27 41.89
CA ARG A 943 -24.68 51.74 43.07
C ARG A 943 -25.55 52.32 44.17
#